data_AF-A0A016WAR6-F1
#
_entry.id   AF-A0A016WAR6-F1
#
_cell.length_a   1.000
_cell.length_b   1.000
_cell.length_c   1.000
_cell.angle_alpha   90.00
_cell.angle_beta   90.00
_cell.angle_gamma   90.00
#
_symmetry.space_group_name_H-M   'P 1'
#
loop_
_entity.id
_entity.type
_entity.pdbx_description
1 polymer ?
#
loop_
_entity_poly.entity_id
_entity_poly.type
_entity_poly.pdbx_seq_one_letter_code
_entity_poly.pdbx_strand_id
1 'polypeptide(L)'
;MLTFSNIGPIPCPYKARNRWHVVSYASATYGRVFYDDESLKSVLEKIRSEDVPLGVKITLVGDEVALIERQETKGLPYSYDRLLNVLTSVYNTPATEDPSFTLADLVLPQMEFFASLLRDSIDAPLINRFFNKAFGKIYRPSLWTEETRAWNANAFKYAFLPYAVKHGVGNAPDMAKEIYKTIQTNCVSRQSNNGTSWCAGVPTDIRRGAYCGAAKYDNEIASNFVSLMNFYSGEVQVNPYFFQEYRALMEGMACTERASQLRTVIRLFLSSPLKPTMVFGWLKTNPKASDALYLYMKSKPDLVVQYEGLSAYLDAMTYNWRSTRRLQQFMELHEKLVPKMSNATKNIFTKYEKRIRTNIEWSNKHMPAIMRWMYDNLVVIGQDPWRKRLPGKITPELYDVEITPYIPGSGKYSVYRNLTFDGKVKMTFTVKEETSEIVVNAHRLLIDTDSVVLQNNRNERIEISTTEISKDYDNGILTIPVASKLSPGNSYHLLISYYGFIFDKPFHQGPDINYNFYEFNGKQGWIFTTDFEGGPGSRSLLVCCDEPAYKAKFEISVRHPADMTALSNMINTGTVVSKDGWAVTSFQQSPVMSSYLLAICVGHFASLSAVSESGVLVRAFSWTGMEKYADFSLKVMAGAVDYMTKYFKYDFPLSKLDMVALPQHADTGAMENWGLILGNYKSLMVDMDYVDANALGRVAIVVAHEVVHQWFGDLVTLDWWSDIFLNEGFAQYWSHYGMTYTFPEQVGYM
;
A
#
# COMPACT_ATOMS: atom_id res chain seq x y z
N MET A 1 -33.65 -15.09 -8.08
CA MET A 1 -34.62 -16.03 -7.47
C MET A 1 -34.35 -16.10 -5.98
N LEU A 2 -35.29 -15.66 -5.14
CA LEU A 2 -35.18 -15.73 -3.68
C LEU A 2 -35.84 -17.03 -3.21
N THR A 3 -35.08 -17.94 -2.61
CA THR A 3 -35.62 -19.11 -1.92
C THR A 3 -35.67 -18.83 -0.42
N PHE A 4 -36.88 -18.80 0.14
CA PHE A 4 -37.11 -18.76 1.58
C PHE A 4 -37.42 -20.18 2.07
N SER A 5 -36.67 -20.69 3.05
CA SER A 5 -36.99 -21.93 3.76
C SER A 5 -37.48 -21.61 5.17
N ASN A 6 -38.62 -22.21 5.52
CA ASN A 6 -39.50 -21.98 6.67
C ASN A 6 -38.82 -21.86 8.06
N ILE A 7 -39.34 -20.92 8.86
CA ILE A 7 -39.03 -20.70 10.28
C ILE A 7 -40.29 -21.01 11.10
N GLY A 8 -40.19 -21.88 12.11
CA GLY A 8 -41.23 -22.08 13.14
C GLY A 8 -41.32 -20.90 14.12
N PRO A 9 -42.37 -20.81 14.97
CA PRO A 9 -42.65 -19.58 15.71
C PRO A 9 -41.62 -19.36 16.83
N ILE A 10 -40.98 -18.18 16.82
CA ILE A 10 -40.04 -17.71 17.85
C ILE A 10 -40.56 -16.36 18.40
N PRO A 11 -40.43 -16.08 19.70
CA PRO A 11 -41.19 -15.04 20.39
C PRO A 11 -40.70 -13.62 20.06
N CYS A 12 -41.65 -12.70 20.01
CA CYS A 12 -41.45 -11.27 19.90
C CYS A 12 -40.90 -10.68 21.21
N PRO A 13 -40.15 -9.56 21.14
CA PRO A 13 -40.61 -8.40 21.90
C PRO A 13 -40.73 -7.12 21.03
N TYR A 14 -41.93 -6.55 21.10
CA TYR A 14 -42.33 -5.15 20.82
C TYR A 14 -42.75 -4.56 22.21
N LYS A 15 -42.82 -3.28 22.57
CA LYS A 15 -43.15 -2.01 21.87
C LYS A 15 -42.92 -0.80 22.81
N ALA A 16 -42.62 0.37 22.21
CA ALA A 16 -42.91 1.79 22.53
C ALA A 16 -43.09 2.38 23.96
N ARG A 17 -42.74 3.68 23.99
CA ARG A 17 -42.77 4.72 25.05
C ARG A 17 -41.66 4.62 26.11
N ASN A 18 -40.58 5.35 25.82
CA ASN A 18 -39.44 5.71 26.68
C ASN A 18 -38.38 4.62 26.94
N ARG A 19 -37.42 4.49 25.98
CA ARG A 19 -36.15 3.71 26.00
C ARG A 19 -36.31 2.22 25.61
N TRP A 20 -35.37 1.46 25.04
CA TRP A 20 -34.12 1.61 24.26
C TRP A 20 -34.18 0.48 23.21
N HIS A 21 -33.74 0.69 21.96
CA HIS A 21 -33.49 -0.41 21.03
C HIS A 21 -31.98 -0.62 20.89
N VAL A 22 -31.46 -1.67 21.55
CA VAL A 22 -30.15 -2.24 21.26
C VAL A 22 -30.35 -3.21 20.10
N VAL A 23 -29.95 -2.80 18.89
CA VAL A 23 -30.03 -3.64 17.70
C VAL A 23 -28.70 -4.38 17.60
N SER A 24 -28.68 -5.64 18.01
CA SER A 24 -27.52 -6.51 17.80
C SER A 24 -27.52 -7.00 16.36
N TYR A 25 -26.50 -6.64 15.57
CA TYR A 25 -26.24 -7.22 14.24
C TYR A 25 -25.94 -8.74 14.30
N ALA A 26 -25.69 -9.26 15.51
CA ALA A 26 -25.48 -10.68 15.79
C ALA A 26 -26.79 -11.43 16.09
N SER A 27 -27.97 -10.79 16.01
CA SER A 27 -29.23 -11.51 16.18
C SER A 27 -29.56 -12.33 14.92
N ALA A 28 -29.91 -13.61 15.11
CA ALA A 28 -30.33 -14.53 14.04
C ALA A 28 -31.74 -14.22 13.48
N THR A 29 -32.33 -13.08 13.85
CA THR A 29 -33.75 -12.74 13.65
C THR A 29 -34.03 -11.88 12.42
N TYR A 30 -33.02 -11.51 11.64
CA TYR A 30 -33.20 -10.72 10.41
C TYR A 30 -32.71 -11.48 9.18
N GLY A 31 -33.47 -11.38 8.09
CA GLY A 31 -33.01 -11.80 6.77
C GLY A 31 -31.84 -10.91 6.34
N ARG A 32 -30.71 -11.53 5.99
CA ARG A 32 -29.52 -10.82 5.49
C ARG A 32 -29.59 -10.71 3.97
N VAL A 33 -29.18 -9.58 3.42
CA VAL A 33 -29.20 -9.35 1.98
C VAL A 33 -27.83 -9.69 1.40
N PHE A 34 -27.80 -10.52 0.36
CA PHE A 34 -26.60 -10.77 -0.41
C PHE A 34 -26.58 -9.82 -1.61
N TYR A 35 -25.64 -8.88 -1.61
CA TYR A 35 -25.41 -7.98 -2.73
C TYR A 35 -24.36 -8.60 -3.66
N ASP A 36 -24.63 -8.67 -4.96
CA ASP A 36 -23.58 -8.80 -5.97
C ASP A 36 -22.76 -7.49 -6.07
N ASP A 37 -21.64 -7.53 -6.80
CA ASP A 37 -20.68 -6.42 -6.82
C ASP A 37 -21.23 -5.17 -7.53
N GLU A 38 -22.06 -5.32 -8.57
CA GLU A 38 -22.69 -4.20 -9.26
C GLU A 38 -23.75 -3.54 -8.37
N SER A 39 -24.61 -4.36 -7.76
CA SER A 39 -25.63 -3.88 -6.83
C SER A 39 -25.02 -3.16 -5.62
N LEU A 40 -23.95 -3.72 -5.03
CA LEU A 40 -23.28 -3.09 -3.90
C LEU A 40 -22.65 -1.75 -4.31
N LYS A 41 -22.01 -1.69 -5.49
CA LYS A 41 -21.44 -0.45 -6.01
C LYS A 41 -22.51 0.64 -6.15
N SER A 42 -23.66 0.34 -6.77
CA SER A 42 -24.77 1.29 -6.91
C SER A 42 -25.33 1.73 -5.56
N VAL A 43 -25.45 0.81 -4.59
CA VAL A 43 -25.86 1.14 -3.21
C VAL A 43 -24.88 2.11 -2.55
N LEU A 44 -23.58 1.85 -2.68
CA LEU A 44 -22.53 2.71 -2.09
C LEU A 44 -22.46 4.09 -2.76
N GLU A 45 -22.64 4.17 -4.08
CA GLU A 45 -22.75 5.43 -4.80
C GLU A 45 -23.93 6.26 -4.29
N LYS A 46 -25.10 5.62 -4.13
CA LYS A 46 -26.30 6.28 -3.61
C LYS A 46 -26.13 6.76 -2.16
N ILE A 47 -25.49 5.97 -1.30
CA ILE A 47 -25.20 6.36 0.09
C ILE A 47 -24.31 7.62 0.13
N ARG A 48 -23.40 7.80 -0.83
CA ARG A 48 -22.52 8.99 -0.86
C ARG A 48 -23.25 10.25 -1.33
N SER A 49 -24.29 10.11 -2.14
CA SER A 49 -25.06 11.26 -2.68
C SER A 49 -26.32 11.60 -1.89
N GLU A 50 -26.90 10.62 -1.19
CA GLU A 50 -28.18 10.76 -0.48
C GLU A 50 -28.01 10.47 1.01
N ASP A 51 -28.89 11.01 1.85
CA ASP A 51 -28.96 10.59 3.24
C ASP A 51 -29.68 9.26 3.37
N VAL A 52 -29.11 8.38 4.20
CA VAL A 52 -29.55 7.00 4.34
C VAL A 52 -29.78 6.71 5.82
N PRO A 53 -30.92 6.09 6.21
CA PRO A 53 -31.24 5.84 7.62
C PRO A 53 -30.15 5.06 8.35
N LEU A 54 -29.94 5.42 9.62
CA LEU A 54 -28.96 4.77 10.50
C LEU A 54 -29.06 3.24 10.52
N GLY A 55 -30.28 2.69 10.52
CA GLY A 55 -30.51 1.24 10.50
C GLY A 55 -29.94 0.56 9.25
N VAL A 56 -30.02 1.22 8.09
CA VAL A 56 -29.45 0.69 6.83
C VAL A 56 -27.93 0.69 6.90
N LYS A 57 -27.32 1.76 7.42
CA LYS A 57 -25.85 1.85 7.62
C LYS A 57 -25.34 0.74 8.52
N ILE A 58 -26.04 0.45 9.62
CA ILE A 58 -25.70 -0.63 10.56
C ILE A 58 -25.82 -2.00 9.87
N THR A 59 -26.91 -2.25 9.15
CA THR A 59 -27.13 -3.52 8.43
C THR A 59 -26.04 -3.78 7.39
N LEU A 60 -25.65 -2.77 6.60
CA LEU A 60 -24.60 -2.93 5.59
C LEU A 60 -23.27 -3.34 6.20
N VAL A 61 -22.83 -2.69 7.28
CA VAL A 61 -21.58 -3.06 7.96
C VAL A 61 -21.70 -4.47 8.55
N GLY A 62 -22.82 -4.77 9.23
CA GLY A 62 -23.05 -6.07 9.86
C GLY A 62 -23.16 -7.25 8.89
N ASP A 63 -23.68 -7.03 7.68
CA ASP A 63 -23.80 -8.06 6.65
C ASP A 63 -22.47 -8.39 6.00
N GLU A 64 -21.61 -7.38 5.75
CA GLU A 64 -20.26 -7.62 5.22
C GLU A 64 -19.36 -8.33 6.25
N VAL A 65 -19.40 -7.93 7.53
CA VAL A 65 -18.65 -8.63 8.60
C VAL A 65 -19.07 -10.10 8.67
N ALA A 66 -20.38 -10.37 8.70
CA ALA A 66 -20.86 -11.74 8.79
C ALA A 66 -20.63 -12.54 7.49
N LEU A 67 -20.54 -11.90 6.32
CA LEU A 67 -20.18 -12.56 5.08
C LEU A 67 -18.76 -13.11 5.15
N ILE A 68 -17.81 -12.28 5.63
CA ILE A 68 -16.42 -12.67 5.84
C ILE A 68 -16.33 -13.84 6.83
N GLU A 69 -16.97 -13.74 8.00
CA GLU A 69 -16.98 -14.81 9.02
C GLU A 69 -17.54 -16.14 8.47
N ARG A 70 -18.60 -16.08 7.66
CA ARG A 70 -19.18 -17.27 7.01
C ARG A 70 -18.24 -17.89 5.99
N GLN A 71 -17.57 -17.07 5.17
CA GLN A 71 -16.61 -17.56 4.17
C GLN A 71 -15.39 -18.18 4.86
N GLU A 72 -14.87 -17.53 5.89
CA GLU A 72 -13.78 -18.04 6.73
C GLU A 72 -14.13 -19.40 7.36
N THR A 73 -15.31 -19.51 7.99
CA THR A 73 -15.78 -20.76 8.62
C THR A 73 -15.92 -21.90 7.60
N LYS A 74 -16.28 -21.57 6.34
CA LYS A 74 -16.40 -22.55 5.25
C LYS A 74 -15.07 -22.87 4.55
N GLY A 75 -13.97 -22.19 4.91
CA GLY A 75 -12.69 -22.32 4.20
C GLY A 75 -12.73 -21.81 2.76
N LEU A 76 -13.69 -20.95 2.42
CA LEU A 76 -13.81 -20.35 1.08
C LEU A 76 -12.92 -19.10 0.96
N PRO A 77 -12.51 -18.70 -0.26
CA PRO A 77 -11.85 -17.42 -0.48
C PRO A 77 -12.74 -16.23 -0.07
N TYR A 78 -12.11 -15.17 0.47
CA TYR A 78 -12.78 -13.93 0.89
C TYR A 78 -11.83 -12.74 0.81
N SER A 79 -12.39 -11.54 0.66
CA SER A 79 -11.70 -10.24 0.64
C SER A 79 -12.33 -9.26 1.63
N TYR A 80 -11.57 -8.24 2.03
CA TYR A 80 -12.02 -7.14 2.88
C TYR A 80 -12.43 -5.89 2.11
N ASP A 81 -12.31 -5.87 0.77
CA ASP A 81 -12.53 -4.67 -0.05
C ASP A 81 -13.94 -4.11 0.11
N ARG A 82 -14.96 -4.99 0.12
CA ARG A 82 -16.36 -4.60 0.35
C ARG A 82 -16.56 -3.95 1.71
N LEU A 83 -16.01 -4.56 2.75
CA LEU A 83 -16.08 -4.03 4.11
C LEU A 83 -15.38 -2.66 4.20
N LEU A 84 -14.18 -2.51 3.63
CA LEU A 84 -13.45 -1.23 3.61
C LEU A 84 -14.23 -0.13 2.86
N ASN A 85 -14.85 -0.47 1.73
CA ASN A 85 -15.70 0.43 0.97
C ASN A 85 -16.97 0.85 1.73
N VAL A 86 -17.60 -0.08 2.45
CA VAL A 86 -18.75 0.22 3.31
C VAL A 86 -18.32 1.13 4.46
N LEU A 87 -17.26 0.77 5.20
CA LEU A 87 -16.79 1.52 6.38
C LEU A 87 -16.44 2.98 6.07
N THR A 88 -15.89 3.25 4.89
CA THR A 88 -15.59 4.62 4.45
C THR A 88 -16.76 5.36 3.81
N SER A 89 -17.81 4.66 3.38
CA SER A 89 -19.00 5.27 2.78
C SER A 89 -20.07 5.65 3.81
N VAL A 90 -20.26 4.84 4.87
CA VAL A 90 -21.38 5.03 5.82
C VAL A 90 -21.36 6.36 6.58
N TYR A 91 -20.17 6.94 6.76
CA TYR A 91 -19.97 8.24 7.41
C TYR A 91 -19.71 9.38 6.41
N ASN A 92 -19.79 9.10 5.11
CA ASN A 92 -19.52 10.04 4.03
C ASN A 92 -20.83 10.51 3.35
N THR A 93 -21.90 10.74 4.14
CA THR A 93 -23.25 11.10 3.64
C THR A 93 -23.57 12.60 3.88
N PRO A 94 -24.29 13.31 2.98
CA PRO A 94 -24.47 14.76 3.06
C PRO A 94 -25.27 15.30 4.26
N ALA A 95 -26.16 14.52 4.87
CA ALA A 95 -27.01 14.97 5.98
C ALA A 95 -26.82 14.13 7.24
N THR A 96 -25.65 14.20 7.87
CA THR A 96 -25.48 13.59 9.19
C THR A 96 -26.18 14.42 10.27
N GLU A 97 -27.46 14.16 10.49
CA GLU A 97 -28.04 14.29 11.83
C GLU A 97 -27.19 13.45 12.81
N ASP A 98 -27.05 13.92 14.05
CA ASP A 98 -25.99 13.58 15.02
C ASP A 98 -25.37 12.17 14.93
N PRO A 99 -24.02 12.08 14.98
CA PRO A 99 -23.33 10.81 14.90
C PRO A 99 -23.78 9.85 16.03
N SER A 100 -24.18 8.64 15.64
CA SER A 100 -24.73 7.67 16.58
C SER A 100 -23.65 6.79 17.22
N PHE A 101 -23.75 6.64 18.53
CA PHE A 101 -22.95 5.69 19.29
C PHE A 101 -23.12 4.26 18.75
N THR A 102 -24.34 3.85 18.40
CA THR A 102 -24.61 2.48 17.90
C THR A 102 -23.84 2.16 16.62
N LEU A 103 -23.73 3.11 15.70
CA LEU A 103 -22.92 2.90 14.49
C LEU A 103 -21.43 2.94 14.81
N ALA A 104 -20.99 3.83 15.70
CA ALA A 104 -19.59 3.92 16.09
C ALA A 104 -19.11 2.65 16.82
N ASP A 105 -19.94 2.06 17.68
CA ASP A 105 -19.67 0.82 18.39
C ASP A 105 -19.47 -0.37 17.44
N LEU A 106 -20.11 -0.34 16.26
CA LEU A 106 -19.91 -1.33 15.21
C LEU A 106 -18.68 -1.01 14.33
N VAL A 107 -18.48 0.25 13.96
CA VAL A 107 -17.45 0.66 12.97
C VAL A 107 -16.06 0.78 13.60
N LEU A 108 -15.93 1.38 14.80
CA LEU A 108 -14.63 1.63 15.42
C LEU A 108 -13.80 0.36 15.65
N PRO A 109 -14.36 -0.78 16.10
CA PRO A 109 -13.60 -2.02 16.21
C PRO A 109 -13.07 -2.53 14.86
N GLN A 110 -13.84 -2.37 13.78
CA GLN A 110 -13.39 -2.75 12.43
C GLN A 110 -12.28 -1.83 11.94
N MET A 111 -12.39 -0.52 12.18
CA MET A 111 -11.32 0.44 11.91
C MET A 111 -10.04 0.11 12.67
N GLU A 112 -10.15 -0.18 13.97
CA GLU A 112 -9.01 -0.54 14.82
C GLU A 112 -8.40 -1.90 14.41
N PHE A 113 -9.20 -2.85 13.91
CA PHE A 113 -8.68 -4.06 13.30
C PHE A 113 -7.74 -3.74 12.14
N PHE A 114 -8.18 -2.97 11.14
CA PHE A 114 -7.31 -2.58 10.01
C PHE A 114 -6.11 -1.74 10.46
N ALA A 115 -6.29 -0.83 11.41
CA ALA A 115 -5.20 -0.07 12.00
C ALA A 115 -4.13 -0.97 12.64
N SER A 116 -4.55 -2.04 13.31
CA SER A 116 -3.63 -2.99 13.94
C SER A 116 -2.77 -3.76 12.95
N LEU A 117 -3.22 -3.93 11.70
CA LEU A 117 -2.48 -4.65 10.66
C LEU A 117 -1.24 -3.89 10.20
N LEU A 118 -1.33 -2.55 10.10
CA LEU A 118 -0.27 -1.68 9.56
C LEU A 118 0.63 -1.08 10.63
N ARG A 119 0.28 -1.25 11.90
CA ARG A 119 0.92 -0.55 13.01
C ARG A 119 2.42 -0.83 13.16
N ASP A 120 2.84 -2.04 12.78
CA ASP A 120 4.24 -2.48 12.82
C ASP A 120 4.89 -2.48 11.42
N SER A 121 4.25 -1.85 10.43
CA SER A 121 4.80 -1.71 9.08
C SER A 121 5.20 -0.26 8.79
N ILE A 122 6.04 -0.07 7.79
CA ILE A 122 6.35 1.25 7.23
C ILE A 122 5.12 1.99 6.68
N ASP A 123 4.02 1.27 6.48
CA ASP A 123 2.75 1.80 6.01
C ASP A 123 1.79 2.25 7.12
N ALA A 124 2.25 2.25 8.38
CA ALA A 124 1.53 2.83 9.51
C ALA A 124 0.97 4.26 9.28
N PRO A 125 1.64 5.18 8.54
CA PRO A 125 1.08 6.50 8.25
C PRO A 125 -0.26 6.47 7.48
N LEU A 126 -0.53 5.42 6.70
CA LEU A 126 -1.80 5.28 5.97
C LEU A 126 -3.00 5.10 6.92
N ILE A 127 -2.79 4.64 8.15
CA ILE A 127 -3.85 4.54 9.16
C ILE A 127 -4.50 5.91 9.39
N ASN A 128 -3.69 6.97 9.51
CA ASN A 128 -4.23 8.31 9.75
C ASN A 128 -5.04 8.81 8.54
N ARG A 129 -4.59 8.50 7.31
CA ARG A 129 -5.35 8.81 6.09
C ARG A 129 -6.67 8.04 6.04
N PHE A 130 -6.65 6.78 6.45
CA PHE A 130 -7.83 5.93 6.51
C PHE A 130 -8.89 6.48 7.48
N PHE A 131 -8.49 6.84 8.71
CA PHE A 131 -9.40 7.44 9.69
C PHE A 131 -9.90 8.82 9.24
N ASN A 132 -9.05 9.64 8.62
CA ASN A 132 -9.48 10.92 8.06
C ASN A 132 -10.49 10.74 6.90
N LYS A 133 -10.28 9.75 6.02
CA LYS A 133 -11.24 9.41 4.95
C LYS A 133 -12.58 8.94 5.51
N ALA A 134 -12.55 8.10 6.54
CA ALA A 134 -13.78 7.56 7.16
C ALA A 134 -14.54 8.61 8.00
N PHE A 135 -13.83 9.42 8.79
CA PHE A 135 -14.43 10.23 9.84
C PHE A 135 -14.31 11.74 9.66
N GLY A 136 -13.56 12.22 8.67
CA GLY A 136 -13.30 13.65 8.47
C GLY A 136 -14.57 14.49 8.29
N LYS A 137 -15.60 13.93 7.63
CA LYS A 137 -16.88 14.64 7.43
C LYS A 137 -17.79 14.67 8.68
N ILE A 138 -17.66 13.69 9.58
CA ILE A 138 -18.48 13.63 10.80
C ILE A 138 -17.86 14.38 11.97
N TYR A 139 -16.53 14.54 11.94
CA TYR A 139 -15.83 15.29 12.96
C TYR A 139 -16.14 16.77 12.83
N ARG A 140 -16.57 17.39 13.92
CA ARG A 140 -16.78 18.84 14.04
C ARG A 140 -16.22 19.34 15.37
N PRO A 141 -15.60 20.53 15.43
CA PRO A 141 -15.04 21.07 16.67
C PRO A 141 -16.08 21.20 17.81
N SER A 142 -17.36 21.39 17.48
CA SER A 142 -18.44 21.51 18.47
C SER A 142 -18.61 20.26 19.34
N LEU A 143 -18.15 19.08 18.90
CA LEU A 143 -18.21 17.85 19.72
C LEU A 143 -17.53 17.99 21.09
N TRP A 144 -16.56 18.91 21.20
CA TRP A 144 -15.81 19.18 22.43
C TRP A 144 -16.47 20.19 23.36
N THR A 145 -17.41 21.00 22.87
CA THR A 145 -17.99 22.14 23.62
C THR A 145 -19.51 22.07 23.75
N GLU A 146 -20.19 21.34 22.86
CA GLU A 146 -21.65 21.23 22.88
C GLU A 146 -22.11 20.42 24.10
N GLU A 147 -22.94 21.02 24.96
CA GLU A 147 -23.60 20.30 26.05
C GLU A 147 -24.93 19.73 25.56
N THR A 148 -25.16 18.44 25.77
CA THR A 148 -26.41 17.78 25.41
C THR A 148 -26.84 16.77 26.46
N ARG A 149 -28.15 16.65 26.65
CA ARG A 149 -28.74 15.59 27.50
C ARG A 149 -29.00 14.31 26.72
N ALA A 150 -28.75 14.30 25.41
CA ALA A 150 -28.91 13.13 24.57
C ALA A 150 -27.79 12.11 24.87
N TRP A 151 -28.15 11.00 25.50
CA TRP A 151 -27.21 9.93 25.82
C TRP A 151 -26.44 9.44 24.60
N ASN A 152 -27.10 9.31 23.44
CA ASN A 152 -26.47 8.82 22.22
C ASN A 152 -25.31 9.72 21.75
N ALA A 153 -25.48 11.05 21.82
CA ALA A 153 -24.44 12.00 21.47
C ALA A 153 -23.26 11.97 22.46
N ASN A 154 -23.54 11.92 23.77
CA ASN A 154 -22.49 11.84 24.79
C ASN A 154 -21.73 10.50 24.73
N ALA A 155 -22.44 9.39 24.49
CA ALA A 155 -21.83 8.08 24.31
C ALA A 155 -20.97 8.04 23.04
N PHE A 156 -21.42 8.67 21.96
CA PHE A 156 -20.63 8.80 20.74
C PHE A 156 -19.33 9.57 21.01
N LYS A 157 -19.39 10.75 21.65
CA LYS A 157 -18.19 11.54 22.00
C LYS A 157 -17.20 10.71 22.82
N TYR A 158 -17.69 10.00 23.83
CA TYR A 158 -16.87 9.14 24.70
C TYR A 158 -16.17 8.01 23.96
N ALA A 159 -16.84 7.41 22.97
CA ALA A 159 -16.28 6.34 22.15
C ALA A 159 -15.33 6.87 21.07
N PHE A 160 -15.72 7.93 20.37
CA PHE A 160 -15.11 8.41 19.13
C PHE A 160 -13.92 9.36 19.35
N LEU A 161 -14.01 10.33 20.25
CA LEU A 161 -12.99 11.36 20.42
C LEU A 161 -11.58 10.80 20.69
N PRO A 162 -11.39 9.72 21.48
CA PRO A 162 -10.08 9.10 21.64
C PRO A 162 -9.46 8.63 20.31
N TYR A 163 -10.26 8.06 19.41
CA TYR A 163 -9.79 7.66 18.07
C TYR A 163 -9.52 8.86 17.18
N ALA A 164 -10.40 9.87 17.21
CA ALA A 164 -10.22 11.10 16.45
C ALA A 164 -8.90 11.79 16.83
N VAL A 165 -8.59 11.87 18.12
CA VAL A 165 -7.33 12.41 18.63
C VAL A 165 -6.15 11.52 18.24
N LYS A 166 -6.24 10.21 18.48
CA LYS A 166 -5.16 9.26 18.20
C LYS A 166 -4.76 9.26 16.73
N HIS A 167 -5.70 9.46 15.81
CA HIS A 167 -5.45 9.41 14.36
C HIS A 167 -5.43 10.79 13.68
N GLY A 168 -5.45 11.87 14.46
CA GLY A 168 -5.36 13.24 13.92
C GLY A 168 -6.50 13.58 12.97
N VAL A 169 -7.75 13.28 13.35
CA VAL A 169 -8.94 13.62 12.58
C VAL A 169 -9.27 15.09 12.80
N GLY A 170 -9.22 15.90 11.73
CA GLY A 170 -9.46 17.34 11.80
C GLY A 170 -8.57 18.05 12.84
N ASN A 171 -9.14 18.98 13.61
CA ASN A 171 -8.44 19.67 14.70
C ASN A 171 -8.59 19.00 16.08
N ALA A 172 -8.97 17.71 16.14
CA ALA A 172 -9.16 16.99 17.40
C ALA A 172 -7.92 17.02 18.33
N PRO A 173 -6.67 16.89 17.82
CA PRO A 173 -5.47 17.02 18.65
C PRO A 173 -5.37 18.35 19.39
N ASP A 174 -5.73 19.46 18.73
CA ASP A 174 -5.63 20.80 19.32
C ASP A 174 -6.71 21.02 20.37
N MET A 175 -7.95 20.64 20.06
CA MET A 175 -9.06 20.68 21.02
C MET A 175 -8.76 19.85 22.28
N ALA A 176 -8.20 18.64 22.10
CA ALA A 176 -7.87 17.77 23.22
C ALA A 176 -6.84 18.40 24.19
N LYS A 177 -5.81 19.06 23.65
CA LYS A 177 -4.81 19.80 24.46
C LYS A 177 -5.46 20.96 25.23
N GLU A 178 -6.33 21.73 24.58
CA GLU A 178 -7.00 22.87 25.21
C GLU A 178 -7.93 22.44 26.35
N ILE A 179 -8.74 21.40 26.10
CA ILE A 179 -9.62 20.82 27.13
C ILE A 179 -8.80 20.26 28.30
N TYR A 180 -7.68 19.58 28.03
CA TYR A 180 -6.82 19.07 29.10
C TYR A 180 -6.21 20.20 29.94
N LYS A 181 -5.76 21.29 29.32
CA LYS A 181 -5.26 22.47 30.04
C LYS A 181 -6.32 23.04 30.98
N THR A 182 -7.58 23.05 30.54
CA THR A 182 -8.73 23.46 31.37
C THR A 182 -8.92 22.52 32.56
N ILE A 183 -8.87 21.19 32.34
CA ILE A 183 -8.94 20.19 33.44
C ILE A 183 -7.81 20.45 34.45
N GLN A 184 -6.56 20.56 33.99
CA GLN A 184 -5.41 20.77 34.85
C GLN A 184 -5.51 22.08 35.64
N THR A 185 -5.88 23.19 34.99
CA THR A 185 -6.05 24.49 35.64
C THR A 185 -7.12 24.43 36.71
N ASN A 186 -8.25 23.78 36.42
CA ASN A 186 -9.34 23.60 37.38
C ASN A 186 -8.91 22.76 38.60
N CYS A 187 -8.06 21.75 38.39
CA CYS A 187 -7.51 20.94 39.47
C CYS A 187 -6.46 21.69 40.32
N VAL A 188 -5.58 22.49 39.71
CA VAL A 188 -4.42 23.12 40.39
C VAL A 188 -4.77 24.47 41.03
N SER A 189 -5.60 25.29 40.38
CA SER A 189 -5.85 26.70 40.77
C SER A 189 -6.63 26.90 42.08
N ARG A 190 -7.16 25.82 42.70
CA ARG A 190 -8.01 25.92 43.89
C ARG A 190 -7.41 25.42 45.21
N GLN A 191 -6.08 25.21 45.28
CA GLN A 191 -5.38 24.76 46.51
C GLN A 191 -6.16 23.65 47.24
N SER A 192 -6.56 22.60 46.51
CA SER A 192 -7.46 21.58 47.05
C SER A 192 -6.76 20.73 48.10
N ASN A 193 -7.10 20.93 49.37
CA ASN A 193 -6.88 19.97 50.44
C ASN A 193 -8.04 18.95 50.55
N ASN A 194 -9.10 19.07 49.73
CA ASN A 194 -10.41 18.39 49.91
C ASN A 194 -10.94 17.66 48.65
N GLY A 195 -10.08 17.20 47.74
CA GLY A 195 -10.44 16.23 46.69
C GLY A 195 -10.62 16.75 45.26
N THR A 196 -11.07 15.86 44.36
CA THR A 196 -11.12 16.01 42.88
C THR A 196 -12.36 16.76 42.35
N SER A 197 -13.23 17.26 43.23
CA SER A 197 -14.49 17.95 42.86
C SER A 197 -14.28 19.18 41.98
N TRP A 198 -13.16 19.88 42.14
CA TRP A 198 -12.84 21.06 41.33
C TRP A 198 -12.36 20.72 39.91
N CYS A 199 -11.88 19.49 39.69
CA CYS A 199 -11.59 18.95 38.37
C CYS A 199 -12.87 18.68 37.56
N ALA A 200 -14.08 18.84 38.12
CA ALA A 200 -15.36 18.47 37.52
C ALA A 200 -15.86 19.40 36.40
N GLY A 201 -15.23 20.56 36.15
CA GLY A 201 -15.72 21.59 35.22
C GLY A 201 -15.71 21.24 33.72
N VAL A 202 -15.33 20.00 33.37
CA VAL A 202 -15.32 19.49 31.99
C VAL A 202 -16.19 18.23 31.92
N PRO A 203 -17.10 18.08 30.96
CA PRO A 203 -17.95 16.90 30.83
C PRO A 203 -17.13 15.60 30.74
N THR A 204 -17.54 14.53 31.42
CA THR A 204 -16.79 13.26 31.49
C THR A 204 -16.67 12.53 30.15
N ASP A 205 -17.63 12.75 29.24
CA ASP A 205 -17.69 12.15 27.91
C ASP A 205 -16.55 12.61 26.99
N ILE A 206 -15.94 13.77 27.23
CA ILE A 206 -14.84 14.28 26.40
C ILE A 206 -13.45 14.10 27.05
N ARG A 207 -13.39 13.77 28.34
CA ARG A 207 -12.12 13.71 29.09
C ARG A 207 -11.18 12.62 28.60
N ARG A 208 -11.71 11.46 28.21
CA ARG A 208 -10.90 10.36 27.66
C ARG A 208 -10.13 10.80 26.40
N GLY A 209 -10.79 11.57 25.54
CA GLY A 209 -10.15 12.20 24.37
C GLY A 209 -9.09 13.24 24.78
N ALA A 210 -9.42 14.09 25.75
CA ALA A 210 -8.49 15.09 26.28
C ALA A 210 -7.22 14.47 26.90
N TYR A 211 -7.38 13.43 27.73
CA TYR A 211 -6.26 12.68 28.31
C TYR A 211 -5.43 11.98 27.24
N CYS A 212 -6.06 11.35 26.24
CA CYS A 212 -5.32 10.78 25.12
C CYS A 212 -4.51 11.84 24.37
N GLY A 213 -5.09 13.02 24.13
CA GLY A 213 -4.43 14.12 23.43
C GLY A 213 -3.27 14.71 24.22
N ALA A 214 -3.44 14.91 25.51
CA ALA A 214 -2.34 15.32 26.40
C ALA A 214 -1.22 14.27 26.40
N ALA A 215 -1.55 12.99 26.55
CA ALA A 215 -0.53 11.95 26.54
C ALA A 215 0.19 11.81 25.20
N LYS A 216 -0.48 12.05 24.07
CA LYS A 216 0.15 11.93 22.76
C LYS A 216 0.96 13.18 22.37
N TYR A 217 0.38 14.36 22.60
CA TYR A 217 0.87 15.62 22.03
C TYR A 217 1.53 16.57 23.03
N ASP A 218 1.36 16.38 24.35
CA ASP A 218 2.05 17.17 25.38
C ASP A 218 3.41 16.55 25.74
N ASN A 219 4.41 17.40 26.02
CA ASN A 219 5.73 16.99 26.46
C ASN A 219 5.77 16.55 27.94
N GLU A 220 4.79 16.96 28.73
CA GLU A 220 4.85 16.95 30.19
C GLU A 220 4.00 15.87 30.86
N ILE A 221 3.90 14.66 30.28
CA ILE A 221 3.12 13.57 30.90
C ILE A 221 3.53 13.31 32.34
N ALA A 222 4.84 13.26 32.61
CA ALA A 222 5.36 12.87 33.91
C ALA A 222 5.01 13.86 35.03
N SER A 223 4.90 15.16 34.75
CA SER A 223 4.45 16.15 35.75
C SER A 223 2.93 16.23 35.80
N ASN A 224 2.28 16.32 34.63
CA ASN A 224 0.86 16.66 34.55
C ASN A 224 -0.03 15.46 34.93
N PHE A 225 0.30 14.25 34.46
CA PHE A 225 -0.49 13.06 34.82
C PHE A 225 -0.19 12.55 36.22
N VAL A 226 1.05 12.63 36.71
CA VAL A 226 1.38 12.13 38.06
C VAL A 226 0.65 12.96 39.12
N SER A 227 0.55 14.27 38.94
CA SER A 227 -0.25 15.14 39.82
C SER A 227 -1.71 14.69 39.87
N LEU A 228 -2.36 14.56 38.72
CA LEU A 228 -3.76 14.09 38.63
C LEU A 228 -3.93 12.67 39.19
N MET A 229 -3.02 11.75 38.86
CA MET A 229 -3.04 10.37 39.34
C MET A 229 -2.96 10.30 40.86
N ASN A 230 -2.11 11.12 41.50
CA ASN A 230 -2.05 11.18 42.96
C ASN A 230 -3.39 11.61 43.56
N PHE A 231 -4.02 12.67 43.02
CA PHE A 231 -5.33 13.12 43.47
C PHE A 231 -6.42 12.05 43.30
N TYR A 232 -6.53 11.44 42.11
CA TYR A 232 -7.54 10.42 41.86
C TYR A 232 -7.29 9.12 42.64
N SER A 233 -6.03 8.72 42.83
CA SER A 233 -5.70 7.51 43.58
C SER A 233 -6.07 7.62 45.06
N GLY A 234 -5.89 8.80 45.67
CA GLY A 234 -6.33 9.06 47.04
C GLY A 234 -7.86 9.05 47.16
N GLU A 235 -8.56 9.68 46.22
CA GLU A 235 -10.03 9.76 46.24
C GLU A 235 -10.72 8.41 45.98
N VAL A 236 -10.17 7.57 45.09
CA VAL A 236 -10.74 6.24 44.79
C VAL A 236 -10.75 5.32 46.02
N GLN A 237 -9.85 5.53 46.98
CA GLN A 237 -9.85 4.79 48.25
C GLN A 237 -11.03 5.15 49.15
N VAL A 238 -11.61 6.34 48.98
CA VAL A 238 -12.68 6.89 49.84
C VAL A 238 -14.03 6.91 49.12
N ASN A 239 -14.04 7.09 47.79
CA ASN A 239 -15.24 7.19 46.97
C ASN A 239 -15.10 6.41 45.63
N PRO A 240 -15.81 5.28 45.49
CA PRO A 240 -15.81 4.47 44.27
C PRO A 240 -16.25 5.21 43.00
N TYR A 241 -16.96 6.34 43.14
CA TYR A 241 -17.45 7.14 42.01
C TYR A 241 -16.32 7.64 41.10
N PHE A 242 -15.14 7.94 41.67
CA PHE A 242 -13.99 8.43 40.90
C PHE A 242 -13.20 7.34 40.17
N PHE A 243 -13.57 6.06 40.35
CA PHE A 243 -12.89 4.95 39.70
C PHE A 243 -12.98 5.01 38.17
N GLN A 244 -14.10 5.49 37.62
CA GLN A 244 -14.24 5.67 36.16
C GLN A 244 -13.30 6.74 35.62
N GLU A 245 -13.03 7.78 36.42
CA GLU A 245 -12.14 8.87 36.04
C GLU A 245 -10.67 8.41 36.09
N TYR A 246 -10.28 7.71 37.15
CA TYR A 246 -8.99 7.04 37.24
C TYR A 246 -8.75 6.11 36.05
N ARG A 247 -9.77 5.34 35.66
CA ARG A 247 -9.74 4.47 34.49
C ARG A 247 -9.54 5.26 33.19
N ALA A 248 -10.30 6.33 32.97
CA ALA A 248 -10.19 7.18 31.78
C ALA A 248 -8.82 7.86 31.67
N LEU A 249 -8.26 8.29 32.81
CA LEU A 249 -6.93 8.89 32.89
C LEU A 249 -5.84 7.86 32.49
N MET A 250 -5.89 6.66 33.07
CA MET A 250 -4.95 5.56 32.75
C MET A 250 -5.04 5.13 31.28
N GLU A 251 -6.25 5.09 30.72
CA GLU A 251 -6.44 4.83 29.30
C GLU A 251 -5.84 5.93 28.42
N GLY A 252 -6.08 7.20 28.77
CA GLY A 252 -5.48 8.33 28.07
C GLY A 252 -3.97 8.29 28.07
N MET A 253 -3.33 7.92 29.20
CA MET A 253 -1.88 7.73 29.29
C MET A 253 -1.35 6.70 28.29
N ALA A 254 -2.15 5.68 27.95
CA ALA A 254 -1.77 4.67 26.97
C ALA A 254 -1.65 5.23 25.54
N CYS A 255 -2.07 6.48 25.26
CA CYS A 255 -1.89 7.13 23.95
C CYS A 255 -0.49 7.73 23.73
N THR A 256 0.39 7.73 24.75
CA THR A 256 1.75 8.27 24.58
C THR A 256 2.59 7.46 23.60
N GLU A 257 3.28 8.14 22.69
CA GLU A 257 4.14 7.49 21.69
C GLU A 257 5.64 7.62 22.01
N ARG A 258 5.98 8.27 23.13
CA ARG A 258 7.38 8.49 23.50
C ARG A 258 7.92 7.32 24.30
N ALA A 259 9.10 6.84 23.91
CA ALA A 259 9.73 5.69 24.55
C ALA A 259 9.92 5.88 26.07
N SER A 260 10.34 7.07 26.53
CA SER A 260 10.54 7.36 27.97
C SER A 260 9.24 7.33 28.76
N GLN A 261 8.16 7.89 28.22
CA GLN A 261 6.85 7.94 28.86
C GLN A 261 6.17 6.56 28.84
N LEU A 262 6.26 5.82 27.73
CA LEU A 262 5.78 4.45 27.63
C LEU A 262 6.41 3.53 28.70
N ARG A 263 7.71 3.70 28.98
CA ARG A 263 8.38 2.96 30.06
C ARG A 263 7.74 3.21 31.42
N THR A 264 7.36 4.46 31.71
CA THR A 264 6.65 4.83 32.94
C THR A 264 5.24 4.24 32.97
N VAL A 265 4.49 4.33 31.86
CA VAL A 265 3.15 3.76 31.73
C VAL A 265 3.16 2.25 31.97
N ILE A 266 4.09 1.52 31.35
CA ILE A 266 4.24 0.06 31.53
C ILE A 266 4.49 -0.27 33.01
N ARG A 267 5.38 0.48 33.68
CA ARG A 267 5.65 0.27 35.12
C ARG A 267 4.40 0.50 35.95
N LEU A 268 3.66 1.57 35.71
CA LEU A 268 2.41 1.89 36.41
C LEU A 268 1.34 0.80 36.19
N PHE A 269 1.26 0.26 34.97
CA PHE A 269 0.29 -0.77 34.61
C PHE A 269 0.59 -2.10 35.30
N LEU A 270 1.87 -2.46 35.43
CA LEU A 270 2.30 -3.65 36.17
C LEU A 270 1.94 -3.59 37.66
N SER A 271 1.92 -2.39 38.25
CA SER A 271 1.55 -2.17 39.66
C SER A 271 0.10 -1.73 39.86
N SER A 272 -0.71 -1.66 38.80
CA SER A 272 -2.09 -1.14 38.88
C SER A 272 -3.03 -2.18 39.50
N PRO A 273 -4.03 -1.77 40.31
CA PRO A 273 -5.09 -2.66 40.77
C PRO A 273 -6.11 -3.01 39.66
N LEU A 274 -6.00 -2.39 38.47
CA LEU A 274 -6.87 -2.69 37.33
C LEU A 274 -6.57 -4.07 36.76
N LYS A 275 -7.59 -4.70 36.15
CA LYS A 275 -7.43 -5.99 35.47
C LYS A 275 -6.35 -5.89 34.39
N PRO A 276 -5.35 -6.79 34.36
CA PRO A 276 -4.25 -6.74 33.39
C PRO A 276 -4.73 -6.69 31.94
N THR A 277 -5.78 -7.44 31.61
CA THR A 277 -6.38 -7.47 30.25
C THR A 277 -6.91 -6.11 29.80
N MET A 278 -7.37 -5.27 30.72
CA MET A 278 -7.86 -3.93 30.41
C MET A 278 -6.70 -2.98 30.10
N VAL A 279 -5.73 -2.90 31.02
CA VAL A 279 -4.58 -1.97 30.90
C VAL A 279 -3.73 -2.30 29.67
N PHE A 280 -3.34 -3.57 29.50
CA PHE A 280 -2.60 -3.99 28.31
C PHE A 280 -3.47 -3.98 27.04
N GLY A 281 -4.79 -4.13 27.19
CA GLY A 281 -5.74 -3.94 26.09
C GLY A 281 -5.72 -2.53 25.49
N TRP A 282 -5.44 -1.50 26.29
CA TRP A 282 -5.24 -0.14 25.77
C TRP A 282 -3.91 0.03 25.05
N LEU A 283 -2.82 -0.50 25.63
CA LEU A 283 -1.49 -0.47 25.01
C LEU A 283 -1.42 -1.24 23.69
N LYS A 284 -2.21 -2.31 23.55
CA LYS A 284 -2.38 -3.05 22.30
C LYS A 284 -2.73 -2.16 21.11
N THR A 285 -3.49 -1.10 21.37
CA THR A 285 -3.92 -0.12 20.36
C THR A 285 -2.86 0.95 20.07
N ASN A 286 -1.81 1.07 20.87
CA ASN A 286 -0.78 2.09 20.73
C ASN A 286 0.31 1.68 19.71
N PRO A 287 0.71 2.57 18.78
CA PRO A 287 1.66 2.24 17.71
C PRO A 287 3.09 1.96 18.17
N LYS A 288 3.52 2.49 19.31
CA LYS A 288 4.89 2.35 19.84
C LYS A 288 4.97 1.44 21.07
N ALA A 289 3.83 1.02 21.62
CA ALA A 289 3.78 0.20 22.82
C ALA A 289 4.36 -1.20 22.63
N SER A 290 4.22 -1.79 21.45
CA SER A 290 4.75 -3.13 21.18
C SER A 290 6.28 -3.19 21.37
N ASP A 291 7.01 -2.25 20.77
CA ASP A 291 8.46 -2.12 20.95
C ASP A 291 8.83 -1.75 22.38
N ALA A 292 8.08 -0.84 23.00
CA ALA A 292 8.33 -0.46 24.39
C ALA A 292 8.15 -1.64 25.36
N LEU A 293 7.14 -2.49 25.15
CA LEU A 293 6.93 -3.73 25.93
C LEU A 293 8.07 -4.72 25.69
N TYR A 294 8.47 -4.95 24.44
CA TYR A 294 9.60 -5.82 24.14
C TYR A 294 10.90 -5.36 24.81
N LEU A 295 11.24 -4.06 24.69
CA LEU A 295 12.42 -3.47 25.33
C LEU A 295 12.33 -3.51 26.86
N TYR A 296 11.16 -3.23 27.43
CA TYR A 296 10.95 -3.30 28.88
C TYR A 296 11.18 -4.72 29.38
N MET A 297 10.59 -5.72 28.74
CA MET A 297 10.76 -7.13 29.07
C MET A 297 12.22 -7.57 28.96
N LYS A 298 12.94 -7.15 27.91
CA LYS A 298 14.38 -7.40 27.77
C LYS A 298 15.20 -6.79 28.91
N SER A 299 14.81 -5.61 29.39
CA SER A 299 15.52 -4.90 30.46
C SER A 299 15.17 -5.35 31.89
N LYS A 300 13.95 -5.86 32.10
CA LYS A 300 13.40 -6.26 33.41
C LYS A 300 12.68 -7.62 33.32
N PRO A 301 13.38 -8.69 32.90
CA PRO A 301 12.74 -9.97 32.60
C PRO A 301 12.08 -10.59 33.84
N ASP A 302 12.74 -10.52 35.00
CA ASP A 302 12.26 -11.19 36.22
C ASP A 302 10.94 -10.58 36.71
N LEU A 303 10.78 -9.24 36.59
CA LEU A 303 9.55 -8.55 36.95
C LEU A 303 8.37 -8.93 36.04
N VAL A 304 8.62 -9.07 34.73
CA VAL A 304 7.57 -9.36 33.75
C VAL A 304 7.18 -10.84 33.75
N VAL A 305 8.16 -11.74 33.82
CA VAL A 305 7.93 -13.20 33.77
C VAL A 305 7.13 -13.69 34.98
N GLN A 306 7.29 -13.06 36.14
CA GLN A 306 6.57 -13.39 37.37
C GLN A 306 5.24 -12.63 37.52
N TYR A 307 4.93 -11.70 36.62
CA TYR A 307 3.70 -10.93 36.68
C TYR A 307 2.49 -11.82 36.39
N GLU A 308 1.50 -11.81 37.30
CA GLU A 308 0.27 -12.60 37.17
C GLU A 308 -0.44 -12.35 35.82
N GLY A 309 -0.40 -11.09 35.35
CA GLY A 309 -0.96 -10.67 34.07
C GLY A 309 -0.07 -10.90 32.85
N LEU A 310 0.96 -11.77 32.90
CA LEU A 310 1.90 -11.99 31.80
C LEU A 310 1.22 -12.30 30.47
N SER A 311 0.12 -13.06 30.48
CA SER A 311 -0.62 -13.33 29.24
C SER A 311 -1.16 -12.04 28.61
N ALA A 312 -1.67 -11.09 29.39
CA ALA A 312 -2.14 -9.80 28.87
C ALA A 312 -0.98 -8.92 28.37
N TYR A 313 0.16 -8.98 29.07
CA TYR A 313 1.40 -8.31 28.64
C TYR A 313 1.86 -8.80 27.25
N LEU A 314 2.00 -10.11 27.09
CA LEU A 314 2.41 -10.72 25.83
C LEU A 314 1.36 -10.56 24.73
N ASP A 315 0.07 -10.50 25.09
CA ASP A 315 -1.01 -10.16 24.15
C ASP A 315 -0.73 -8.81 23.50
N ALA A 316 -0.56 -7.76 24.30
CA ALA A 316 -0.31 -6.41 23.83
C ALA A 316 1.03 -6.27 23.10
N MET A 317 2.09 -6.92 23.61
CA MET A 317 3.40 -6.87 23.00
C MET A 317 3.38 -7.46 21.58
N THR A 318 2.75 -8.62 21.39
CA THR A 318 2.85 -9.38 20.14
C THR A 318 1.60 -9.28 19.26
N TYR A 319 0.64 -8.38 19.59
CA TYR A 319 -0.65 -8.32 18.89
C TYR A 319 -0.51 -8.01 17.40
N ASN A 320 0.36 -7.06 17.07
CA ASN A 320 0.56 -6.59 15.69
C ASN A 320 1.72 -7.30 14.99
N TRP A 321 2.32 -8.33 15.63
CA TRP A 321 3.49 -9.02 15.08
C TRP A 321 3.06 -9.97 13.97
N ARG A 322 3.50 -9.62 12.76
CA ARG A 322 3.08 -10.23 11.49
C ARG A 322 4.25 -10.49 10.53
N SER A 323 5.49 -10.28 10.96
CA SER A 323 6.69 -10.50 10.16
C SER A 323 7.58 -11.61 10.73
N THR A 324 8.37 -12.22 9.85
CA THR A 324 9.35 -13.25 10.21
C THR A 324 10.40 -12.71 11.20
N ARG A 325 10.83 -11.44 11.08
CA ARG A 325 11.71 -10.81 12.08
C ARG A 325 11.07 -10.79 13.46
N ARG A 326 9.81 -10.40 13.59
CA ARG A 326 9.13 -10.37 14.90
C ARG A 326 9.03 -11.77 15.50
N LEU A 327 8.80 -12.78 14.68
CA LEU A 327 8.85 -14.17 15.13
C LEU A 327 10.24 -14.55 15.64
N GLN A 328 11.30 -14.22 14.90
CA GLN A 328 12.67 -14.47 15.34
C GLN A 328 13.01 -13.72 16.64
N GLN A 329 12.64 -12.44 16.75
CA GLN A 329 12.79 -11.66 17.99
C GLN A 329 12.07 -12.32 19.18
N PHE A 330 10.87 -12.86 18.95
CA PHE A 330 10.13 -13.60 19.97
C PHE A 330 10.87 -14.86 20.40
N MET A 331 11.37 -15.65 19.43
CA MET A 331 12.07 -16.91 19.68
C MET A 331 13.38 -16.68 20.44
N GLU A 332 14.19 -15.71 20.04
CA GLU A 332 15.43 -15.34 20.74
C GLU A 332 15.17 -14.87 22.18
N LEU A 333 14.09 -14.12 22.40
CA LEU A 333 13.66 -13.72 23.74
C LEU A 333 13.19 -14.92 24.55
N HIS A 334 12.39 -15.81 23.94
CA HIS A 334 11.88 -17.00 24.58
C HIS A 334 13.05 -17.88 25.05
N GLU A 335 13.99 -18.21 24.17
CA GLU A 335 15.17 -19.04 24.46
C GLU A 335 15.97 -18.54 25.65
N LYS A 336 16.27 -17.22 25.69
CA LYS A 336 17.00 -16.59 26.80
C LYS A 336 16.28 -16.67 28.14
N LEU A 337 14.96 -16.75 28.12
CA LEU A 337 14.13 -16.72 29.32
C LEU A 337 13.65 -18.11 29.76
N VAL A 338 13.71 -19.14 28.89
CA VAL A 338 13.33 -20.54 29.22
C VAL A 338 13.87 -21.01 30.59
N PRO A 339 15.15 -20.76 30.97
CA PRO A 339 15.68 -21.23 32.25
C PRO A 339 14.98 -20.63 33.48
N LYS A 340 14.32 -19.48 33.32
CA LYS A 340 13.66 -18.72 34.38
C LYS A 340 12.15 -18.96 34.47
N MET A 341 11.59 -19.76 33.56
CA MET A 341 10.14 -19.93 33.42
C MET A 341 9.60 -21.17 34.13
N SER A 342 8.45 -21.02 34.78
CA SER A 342 7.61 -22.15 35.18
C SER A 342 7.00 -22.84 33.95
N ASN A 343 6.51 -24.08 34.10
CA ASN A 343 5.80 -24.77 33.00
C ASN A 343 4.55 -24.00 32.54
N ALA A 344 3.82 -23.36 33.46
CA ALA A 344 2.68 -22.51 33.11
C ALA A 344 3.12 -21.32 32.24
N THR A 345 4.24 -20.69 32.58
CA THR A 345 4.80 -19.58 31.81
C THR A 345 5.25 -20.02 30.42
N LYS A 346 5.92 -21.17 30.30
CA LYS A 346 6.33 -21.73 28.99
C LYS A 346 5.13 -21.94 28.07
N ASN A 347 4.02 -22.46 28.59
CA ASN A 347 2.79 -22.66 27.81
C ASN A 347 2.21 -21.33 27.28
N ILE A 348 2.33 -20.23 28.05
CA ILE A 348 1.91 -18.90 27.58
C ILE A 348 2.80 -18.44 26.42
N PHE A 349 4.12 -18.64 26.49
CA PHE A 349 5.04 -18.31 25.39
C PHE A 349 4.71 -19.10 24.11
N THR A 350 4.54 -20.41 24.22
CA THR A 350 4.17 -21.27 23.08
C THR A 350 2.87 -20.83 22.42
N LYS A 351 1.87 -20.41 23.23
CA LYS A 351 0.61 -19.85 22.71
C LYS A 351 0.85 -18.62 21.82
N TYR A 352 1.69 -17.69 22.26
CA TYR A 352 1.95 -16.45 21.52
C TYR A 352 2.90 -16.66 20.33
N GLU A 353 3.84 -17.60 20.41
CA GLU A 353 4.63 -18.02 19.24
C GLU A 353 3.71 -18.55 18.14
N LYS A 354 2.80 -19.48 18.49
CA LYS A 354 1.81 -20.03 17.55
C LYS A 354 0.97 -18.91 16.94
N ARG A 355 0.52 -17.94 17.74
CA ARG A 355 -0.23 -16.79 17.24
C ARG A 355 0.57 -15.97 16.22
N ILE A 356 1.84 -15.67 16.49
CA ILE A 356 2.67 -14.89 15.56
C ILE A 356 2.80 -15.64 14.22
N ARG A 357 2.98 -16.96 14.24
CA ARG A 357 3.00 -17.79 13.01
C ARG A 357 1.68 -17.72 12.25
N THR A 358 0.56 -17.89 12.93
CA THR A 358 -0.79 -17.76 12.32
C THR A 358 -1.02 -16.35 11.77
N ASN A 359 -0.54 -15.31 12.45
CA ASN A 359 -0.62 -13.92 11.99
C ASN A 359 0.17 -13.70 10.69
N ILE A 360 1.37 -14.29 10.57
CA ILE A 360 2.19 -14.24 9.34
C ILE A 360 1.46 -14.93 8.18
N GLU A 361 0.95 -16.14 8.41
CA GLU A 361 0.19 -16.90 7.40
C GLU A 361 -1.05 -16.14 6.93
N TRP A 362 -1.82 -15.57 7.87
CA TRP A 362 -2.96 -14.73 7.56
C TRP A 362 -2.55 -13.48 6.76
N SER A 363 -1.44 -12.83 7.14
CA SER A 363 -0.96 -11.64 6.45
C SER A 363 -0.57 -11.92 5.00
N ASN A 364 0.16 -13.02 4.75
CA ASN A 364 0.54 -13.44 3.40
C ASN A 364 -0.67 -13.68 2.49
N LYS A 365 -1.81 -14.02 3.09
CA LYS A 365 -3.07 -14.31 2.41
C LYS A 365 -3.93 -13.05 2.18
N HIS A 366 -4.02 -12.14 3.15
CA HIS A 366 -5.02 -11.07 3.10
C HIS A 366 -4.44 -9.66 2.95
N MET A 367 -3.17 -9.44 3.33
CA MET A 367 -2.55 -8.12 3.23
C MET A 367 -2.46 -7.57 1.81
N PRO A 368 -2.16 -8.37 0.75
CA PRO A 368 -2.10 -7.82 -0.59
C PRO A 368 -3.40 -7.11 -1.01
N ALA A 369 -4.56 -7.74 -0.85
CA ALA A 369 -5.85 -7.12 -1.19
C ALA A 369 -6.16 -5.88 -0.34
N ILE A 370 -5.97 -5.97 0.99
CA ILE A 370 -6.18 -4.84 1.91
C ILE A 370 -5.29 -3.66 1.53
N MET A 371 -4.02 -3.91 1.22
CA MET A 371 -3.08 -2.87 0.85
C MET A 371 -3.35 -2.30 -0.53
N ARG A 372 -3.77 -3.13 -1.50
CA ARG A 372 -4.27 -2.64 -2.79
C ARG A 372 -5.37 -1.61 -2.57
N TRP A 373 -6.38 -1.96 -1.76
CA TRP A 373 -7.45 -1.04 -1.41
C TRP A 373 -6.93 0.24 -0.74
N MET A 374 -6.00 0.14 0.23
CA MET A 374 -5.43 1.29 0.93
C MET A 374 -4.70 2.24 -0.04
N TYR A 375 -3.87 1.70 -0.94
CA TYR A 375 -3.19 2.49 -1.97
C TYR A 375 -4.19 3.13 -2.93
N ASP A 376 -5.15 2.35 -3.45
CA ASP A 376 -6.15 2.83 -4.40
C ASP A 376 -7.03 3.96 -3.84
N ASN A 377 -7.18 4.03 -2.52
CA ASN A 377 -8.12 4.94 -1.87
C ASN A 377 -7.49 6.08 -1.06
N LEU A 378 -6.24 5.95 -0.64
CA LEU A 378 -5.61 6.86 0.34
C LEU A 378 -4.31 7.49 -0.18
N VAL A 379 -3.77 6.97 -1.28
CA VAL A 379 -2.54 7.45 -1.91
C VAL A 379 -2.92 8.12 -3.23
N VAL A 380 -2.15 9.15 -3.59
CA VAL A 380 -2.36 9.87 -4.85
C VAL A 380 -2.04 8.92 -6.00
N ILE A 381 -2.93 8.85 -6.99
CA ILE A 381 -2.73 8.10 -8.23
C ILE A 381 -2.71 9.12 -9.36
N GLY A 382 -1.69 9.09 -10.21
CA GLY A 382 -1.71 9.87 -11.45
C GLY A 382 -1.52 11.37 -11.32
N GLN A 383 -0.84 11.87 -10.27
CA GLN A 383 -0.40 13.26 -10.30
C GLN A 383 0.94 13.36 -11.00
N ASP A 384 0.89 13.84 -12.24
CA ASP A 384 2.03 14.46 -12.90
C ASP A 384 1.93 15.99 -12.85
N PRO A 385 3.03 16.69 -12.52
CA PRO A 385 4.32 16.15 -12.08
C PRO A 385 4.38 15.92 -10.57
N TRP A 386 5.04 14.84 -10.15
CA TRP A 386 5.54 14.69 -8.78
C TRP A 386 6.43 15.89 -8.44
N ARG A 387 6.06 16.62 -7.38
CA ARG A 387 6.62 17.96 -7.14
C ARG A 387 8.04 17.93 -6.59
N LYS A 388 8.43 16.82 -5.95
CA LYS A 388 9.72 16.70 -5.26
C LYS A 388 10.69 15.84 -6.07
N ARG A 389 11.82 16.44 -6.43
CA ARG A 389 12.97 15.81 -7.09
C ARG A 389 13.83 15.03 -6.09
N LEU A 390 14.57 14.04 -6.58
CA LEU A 390 15.63 13.38 -5.83
C LEU A 390 16.78 14.34 -5.51
N PRO A 391 17.50 14.14 -4.40
CA PRO A 391 18.48 15.10 -3.92
C PRO A 391 19.81 15.16 -4.71
N GLY A 392 20.02 14.31 -5.73
CA GLY A 392 21.26 14.34 -6.54
C GLY A 392 22.52 13.75 -5.89
N LYS A 393 22.42 13.25 -4.65
CA LYS A 393 23.57 12.76 -3.87
C LYS A 393 24.13 11.40 -4.30
N ILE A 394 23.35 10.63 -5.07
CA ILE A 394 23.74 9.31 -5.56
C ILE A 394 23.57 9.26 -7.08
N THR A 395 24.29 8.35 -7.72
CA THR A 395 24.14 8.08 -9.16
C THR A 395 24.03 6.57 -9.36
N PRO A 396 22.90 6.08 -9.89
CA PRO A 396 22.75 4.65 -10.16
C PRO A 396 23.65 4.24 -11.33
N GLU A 397 24.14 3.02 -11.29
CA GLU A 397 25.04 2.46 -12.30
C GLU A 397 24.44 1.20 -12.93
N LEU A 398 23.84 0.34 -12.12
CA LEU A 398 23.26 -0.93 -12.52
C LEU A 398 22.06 -1.28 -11.63
N TYR A 399 20.97 -1.70 -12.25
CA TYR A 399 19.86 -2.38 -11.60
C TYR A 399 19.82 -3.83 -12.04
N ASP A 400 19.98 -4.75 -11.10
CA ASP A 400 19.68 -6.18 -11.30
C ASP A 400 18.28 -6.45 -10.73
N VAL A 401 17.35 -6.80 -11.63
CA VAL A 401 15.91 -6.81 -11.39
C VAL A 401 15.33 -8.21 -11.64
N GLU A 402 14.70 -8.78 -10.62
CA GLU A 402 13.88 -9.99 -10.73
C GLU A 402 12.40 -9.62 -10.58
N ILE A 403 11.55 -9.96 -11.55
CA ILE A 403 10.10 -9.76 -11.48
C ILE A 403 9.35 -11.08 -11.65
N THR A 404 8.36 -11.33 -10.80
CA THR A 404 7.45 -12.49 -10.90
C THR A 404 6.00 -12.00 -10.95
N PRO A 405 5.41 -11.79 -12.13
CA PRO A 405 4.00 -11.42 -12.23
C PRO A 405 3.08 -12.62 -12.00
N TYR A 406 2.05 -12.43 -11.18
CA TYR A 406 1.03 -13.44 -10.89
C TYR A 406 -0.24 -13.16 -11.68
N ILE A 407 -0.25 -13.66 -12.92
CA ILE A 407 -1.39 -13.63 -13.84
C ILE A 407 -1.83 -15.06 -14.19
N PRO A 408 -3.11 -15.29 -14.54
CA PRO A 408 -3.59 -16.64 -14.85
C PRO A 408 -2.83 -17.27 -16.03
N GLY A 409 -2.34 -18.50 -15.82
CA GLY A 409 -1.54 -19.27 -16.78
C GLY A 409 -1.19 -20.65 -16.24
N SER A 410 -0.15 -21.31 -16.78
CA SER A 410 0.32 -22.62 -16.29
C SER A 410 0.99 -22.59 -14.91
N GLY A 411 1.51 -21.43 -14.49
CA GLY A 411 2.15 -21.23 -13.20
C GLY A 411 1.13 -21.31 -12.06
N LYS A 412 1.33 -22.25 -11.12
CA LYS A 412 0.44 -22.37 -9.96
C LYS A 412 0.81 -21.34 -8.90
N TYR A 413 -0.19 -20.58 -8.44
CA TYR A 413 -0.06 -19.66 -7.32
C TYR A 413 -1.35 -19.57 -6.51
N SER A 414 -1.26 -19.03 -5.30
CA SER A 414 -2.41 -18.81 -4.42
C SER A 414 -3.34 -17.75 -4.99
N VAL A 415 -4.67 -17.96 -4.96
CA VAL A 415 -5.67 -16.98 -5.45
C VAL A 415 -5.49 -15.57 -4.87
N TYR A 416 -4.92 -15.48 -3.67
CA TYR A 416 -4.62 -14.24 -2.95
C TYR A 416 -3.45 -13.44 -3.53
N ARG A 417 -2.69 -14.04 -4.46
CA ARG A 417 -1.60 -13.40 -5.20
C ARG A 417 -2.03 -12.93 -6.58
N ASN A 418 -3.28 -13.19 -6.98
CA ASN A 418 -3.76 -12.81 -8.30
C ASN A 418 -3.63 -11.30 -8.53
N LEU A 419 -3.12 -10.92 -9.70
CA LEU A 419 -2.88 -9.52 -10.08
C LEU A 419 -1.93 -8.77 -9.13
N THR A 420 -0.93 -9.48 -8.63
CA THR A 420 0.22 -8.93 -7.90
C THR A 420 1.51 -9.34 -8.61
N PHE A 421 2.64 -8.77 -8.20
CA PHE A 421 3.95 -9.27 -8.61
C PHE A 421 4.91 -9.23 -7.42
N ASP A 422 5.86 -10.17 -7.40
CA ASP A 422 7.05 -10.05 -6.55
C ASP A 422 8.16 -9.36 -7.32
N GLY A 423 8.90 -8.49 -6.64
CA GLY A 423 10.05 -7.81 -7.18
C GLY A 423 11.25 -7.89 -6.24
N LYS A 424 12.43 -8.06 -6.83
CA LYS A 424 13.70 -7.84 -6.15
C LYS A 424 14.56 -6.93 -7.00
N VAL A 425 15.19 -5.98 -6.36
CA VAL A 425 16.16 -5.09 -7.02
C VAL A 425 17.45 -5.07 -6.22
N LYS A 426 18.57 -5.24 -6.92
CA LYS A 426 19.90 -4.88 -6.45
C LYS A 426 20.37 -3.67 -7.24
N MET A 427 20.28 -2.49 -6.62
CA MET A 427 20.75 -1.23 -7.18
C MET A 427 22.22 -1.02 -6.79
N THR A 428 23.10 -0.95 -7.78
CA THR A 428 24.48 -0.48 -7.63
C THR A 428 24.54 1.00 -7.92
N PHE A 429 25.13 1.78 -7.03
CA PHE A 429 25.22 3.23 -7.16
C PHE A 429 26.50 3.78 -6.56
N THR A 430 26.94 4.94 -7.07
CA THR A 430 28.07 5.70 -6.52
C THR A 430 27.56 6.95 -5.80
N VAL A 431 28.18 7.27 -4.68
CA VAL A 431 27.85 8.46 -3.87
C VAL A 431 28.62 9.66 -4.41
N LYS A 432 27.90 10.74 -4.75
CA LYS A 432 28.48 12.02 -5.22
C LYS A 432 28.84 12.93 -4.06
N GLU A 433 28.00 12.96 -3.03
CA GLU A 433 28.14 13.83 -1.87
C GLU A 433 27.92 13.04 -0.58
N GLU A 434 28.64 13.40 0.48
CA GLU A 434 28.53 12.70 1.76
C GLU A 434 27.07 12.72 2.26
N THR A 435 26.53 11.56 2.60
CA THR A 435 25.12 11.43 3.00
C THR A 435 24.91 10.42 4.11
N SER A 436 23.93 10.66 4.97
CA SER A 436 23.45 9.74 6.01
C SER A 436 22.14 9.05 5.64
N GLU A 437 21.68 9.23 4.40
CA GLU A 437 20.44 8.64 3.90
C GLU A 437 20.54 8.34 2.41
N ILE A 438 19.82 7.32 1.98
CA ILE A 438 19.58 6.98 0.58
C ILE A 438 18.13 7.37 0.29
N VAL A 439 17.93 8.20 -0.74
CA VAL A 439 16.62 8.67 -1.16
C VAL A 439 16.39 8.19 -2.59
N VAL A 440 15.36 7.37 -2.77
CA VAL A 440 14.99 6.73 -4.05
C VAL A 440 13.47 6.83 -4.24
N ASN A 441 12.97 6.50 -5.42
CA ASN A 441 11.55 6.46 -5.70
C ASN A 441 10.97 5.06 -5.49
N ALA A 442 9.78 5.02 -4.90
CA ALA A 442 8.96 3.82 -4.76
C ALA A 442 7.51 4.25 -4.59
N HIS A 443 6.61 3.72 -5.42
CA HIS A 443 5.20 4.04 -5.39
C HIS A 443 4.39 2.76 -5.42
N ARG A 444 3.40 2.61 -4.52
CA ARG A 444 2.55 1.41 -4.44
C ARG A 444 3.30 0.07 -4.31
N LEU A 445 4.51 0.10 -3.76
CA LEU A 445 5.30 -1.09 -3.44
C LEU A 445 5.22 -1.39 -1.95
N LEU A 446 4.95 -2.64 -1.62
CA LEU A 446 4.97 -3.15 -0.26
C LEU A 446 6.33 -3.74 0.02
N ILE A 447 7.12 -2.96 0.76
CA ILE A 447 8.51 -3.25 1.05
C ILE A 447 8.57 -3.92 2.41
N ASP A 448 9.18 -5.10 2.45
CA ASP A 448 9.62 -5.70 3.70
C ASP A 448 10.92 -5.04 4.12
N THR A 449 10.90 -4.23 5.18
CA THR A 449 12.10 -3.52 5.65
C THR A 449 13.21 -4.45 6.10
N ASP A 450 12.88 -5.69 6.43
CA ASP A 450 13.87 -6.69 6.83
C ASP A 450 14.64 -7.23 5.62
N SER A 451 14.08 -7.09 4.42
CA SER A 451 14.75 -7.41 3.15
C SER A 451 15.70 -6.32 2.67
N VAL A 452 15.65 -5.12 3.26
CA VAL A 452 16.50 -3.99 2.86
C VAL A 452 17.91 -4.22 3.39
N VAL A 453 18.86 -4.38 2.48
CA VAL A 453 20.26 -4.62 2.81
C VAL A 453 21.13 -3.64 2.02
N LEU A 454 21.98 -2.91 2.74
CA LEU A 454 23.02 -2.07 2.15
C LEU A 454 24.38 -2.76 2.29
N GLN A 455 25.15 -2.78 1.21
CA GLN A 455 26.49 -3.36 1.17
C GLN A 455 27.47 -2.39 0.51
N ASN A 456 28.74 -2.46 0.89
CA ASN A 456 29.83 -1.81 0.15
C ASN A 456 30.32 -2.68 -1.03
N ASN A 457 31.29 -2.19 -1.79
CA ASN A 457 31.92 -2.92 -2.91
C ASN A 457 32.60 -4.25 -2.54
N ARG A 458 32.84 -4.52 -1.24
CA ARG A 458 33.37 -5.81 -0.74
C ARG A 458 32.26 -6.76 -0.31
N ASN A 459 30.99 -6.42 -0.58
CA ASN A 459 29.80 -7.10 -0.08
C ASN A 459 29.68 -7.12 1.46
N GLU A 460 30.40 -6.24 2.16
CA GLU A 460 30.27 -6.10 3.61
C GLU A 460 29.02 -5.28 3.91
N ARG A 461 28.22 -5.75 4.88
CA ARG A 461 26.95 -5.11 5.24
C ARG A 461 27.19 -3.80 5.97
N ILE A 462 26.50 -2.75 5.53
CA ILE A 462 26.43 -1.45 6.21
C ILE A 462 25.14 -1.41 7.03
N GLU A 463 25.26 -0.91 8.26
CA GLU A 463 24.12 -0.78 9.16
C GLU A 463 23.17 0.34 8.69
N ILE A 464 21.89 0.00 8.56
CA ILE A 464 20.81 0.92 8.23
C ILE A 464 19.77 0.91 9.35
N SER A 465 19.07 2.03 9.53
CA SER A 465 17.98 2.12 10.50
C SER A 465 16.68 1.57 9.88
N THR A 466 16.51 0.25 9.85
CA THR A 466 15.32 -0.38 9.22
C THR A 466 13.98 0.07 9.81
N THR A 467 13.97 0.50 11.08
CA THR A 467 12.79 1.04 11.77
C THR A 467 12.49 2.51 11.46
N GLU A 468 13.42 3.21 10.82
CA GLU A 468 13.30 4.63 10.45
C GLU A 468 13.11 4.82 8.94
N ILE A 469 13.07 3.73 8.17
CA ILE A 469 12.69 3.76 6.76
C ILE A 469 11.28 4.35 6.64
N SER A 470 11.13 5.32 5.74
CA SER A 470 9.88 6.06 5.57
C SER A 470 9.48 6.23 4.12
N LYS A 471 8.17 6.30 3.88
CA LYS A 471 7.56 6.56 2.57
C LYS A 471 6.87 7.91 2.58
N ASP A 472 7.16 8.72 1.57
CA ASP A 472 6.38 9.88 1.18
C ASP A 472 5.41 9.46 0.06
N TYR A 473 4.16 9.19 0.45
CA TYR A 473 3.12 8.74 -0.46
C TYR A 473 2.66 9.79 -1.47
N ASP A 474 2.90 11.07 -1.20
CA ASP A 474 2.45 12.15 -2.08
C ASP A 474 3.48 12.44 -3.18
N ASN A 475 4.74 12.04 -2.97
CA ASN A 475 5.83 12.22 -3.93
C ASN A 475 6.42 10.89 -4.46
N GLY A 476 5.96 9.74 -3.96
CA GLY A 476 6.50 8.42 -4.33
C GLY A 476 7.97 8.27 -3.97
N ILE A 477 8.38 8.74 -2.78
CA ILE A 477 9.77 8.71 -2.30
C ILE A 477 9.92 7.75 -1.13
N LEU A 478 11.01 6.99 -1.14
CA LEU A 478 11.48 6.14 -0.06
C LEU A 478 12.80 6.70 0.48
N THR A 479 12.84 6.95 1.79
CA THR A 479 14.05 7.38 2.50
C THR A 479 14.55 6.25 3.39
N ILE A 480 15.82 5.90 3.23
CA ILE A 480 16.51 4.84 3.98
C ILE A 480 17.67 5.48 4.75
N PRO A 481 17.52 5.69 6.07
CA PRO A 481 18.60 6.22 6.89
C PRO A 481 19.72 5.20 7.10
N VAL A 482 20.96 5.67 7.05
CA VAL A 482 22.17 4.87 7.23
C VAL A 482 22.85 5.29 8.54
N ALA A 483 23.26 4.33 9.36
CA ALA A 483 23.85 4.60 10.67
C ALA A 483 25.23 5.27 10.57
N SER A 484 25.97 4.97 9.50
CA SER A 484 27.26 5.58 9.17
C SER A 484 27.16 6.36 7.87
N LYS A 485 27.84 7.50 7.79
CA LYS A 485 27.83 8.33 6.59
C LYS A 485 28.46 7.60 5.42
N LEU A 486 27.82 7.68 4.25
CA LEU A 486 28.36 7.18 3.00
C LEU A 486 29.32 8.21 2.40
N SER A 487 30.54 7.78 2.10
CA SER A 487 31.58 8.67 1.57
C SER A 487 31.46 8.86 0.05
N PRO A 488 31.73 10.08 -0.47
CA PRO A 488 31.82 10.37 -1.91
C PRO A 488 32.82 9.47 -2.64
N GLY A 489 32.53 9.16 -3.90
CA GLY A 489 33.38 8.36 -4.79
C GLY A 489 33.34 6.84 -4.54
N ASN A 490 32.73 6.39 -3.44
CA ASN A 490 32.52 4.97 -3.17
C ASN A 490 31.23 4.47 -3.81
N SER A 491 31.26 3.22 -4.27
CA SER A 491 30.08 2.50 -4.76
C SER A 491 29.52 1.54 -3.70
N TYR A 492 28.22 1.33 -3.77
CA TYR A 492 27.43 0.54 -2.82
C TYR A 492 26.36 -0.25 -3.55
N HIS A 493 25.87 -1.31 -2.91
CA HIS A 493 24.75 -2.13 -3.38
C HIS A 493 23.60 -2.06 -2.40
N LEU A 494 22.43 -1.65 -2.89
CA LEU A 494 21.17 -1.64 -2.15
C LEU A 494 20.28 -2.77 -2.68
N LEU A 495 20.00 -3.76 -1.82
CA LEU A 495 19.13 -4.88 -2.11
C LEU A 495 17.79 -4.67 -1.42
N ILE A 496 16.68 -4.80 -2.16
CA ILE A 496 15.33 -4.65 -1.63
C ILE A 496 14.43 -5.71 -2.27
N SER A 497 13.64 -6.40 -1.45
CA SER A 497 12.53 -7.23 -1.90
C SER A 497 11.20 -6.54 -1.58
N TYR A 498 10.26 -6.65 -2.49
CA TYR A 498 8.96 -6.01 -2.38
C TYR A 498 7.94 -6.78 -3.19
N TYR A 499 6.67 -6.47 -2.97
CA TYR A 499 5.61 -6.88 -3.87
C TYR A 499 4.81 -5.66 -4.31
N GLY A 500 4.33 -5.69 -5.54
CA GLY A 500 3.52 -4.63 -6.12
C GLY A 500 2.21 -5.17 -6.69
N PHE A 501 1.48 -4.27 -7.33
CA PHE A 501 0.13 -4.53 -7.83
C PHE A 501 0.07 -4.39 -9.34
N ILE A 502 -0.67 -5.30 -9.97
CA ILE A 502 -1.02 -5.22 -11.38
C ILE A 502 -2.42 -4.58 -11.44
N PHE A 503 -2.53 -3.43 -12.09
CA PHE A 503 -3.82 -2.75 -12.22
C PHE A 503 -4.73 -3.48 -13.19
N ASP A 504 -6.03 -3.30 -12.95
CA ASP A 504 -7.12 -3.96 -13.64
C ASP A 504 -7.63 -3.23 -14.88
N LYS A 505 -7.12 -2.02 -15.14
CA LYS A 505 -7.43 -1.27 -16.34
C LYS A 505 -6.22 -0.49 -16.83
N PRO A 506 -6.03 -0.43 -18.15
CA PRO A 506 -4.98 0.36 -18.76
C PRO A 506 -5.23 1.88 -18.76
N PHE A 507 -6.36 2.35 -18.23
CA PHE A 507 -6.81 3.75 -18.39
C PHE A 507 -6.74 4.59 -17.11
N HIS A 508 -5.94 4.19 -16.13
CA HIS A 508 -5.82 4.94 -14.88
C HIS A 508 -4.64 5.89 -14.95
N GLN A 509 -4.93 7.19 -14.91
CA GLN A 509 -4.00 8.31 -14.75
C GLN A 509 -2.72 7.87 -14.04
N GLY A 510 -1.62 7.77 -14.78
CA GLY A 510 -0.31 7.41 -14.24
C GLY A 510 0.35 6.21 -14.93
N PRO A 511 1.53 5.83 -14.42
CA PRO A 511 2.37 4.78 -14.99
C PRO A 511 1.80 3.38 -14.75
N ASP A 512 1.86 2.57 -15.80
CA ASP A 512 0.91 1.52 -16.06
C ASP A 512 1.56 0.13 -16.00
N ILE A 513 1.27 -0.59 -14.92
CA ILE A 513 1.62 -2.01 -14.76
C ILE A 513 0.33 -2.79 -14.82
N ASN A 514 -0.01 -3.26 -16.00
CA ASN A 514 -1.38 -3.66 -16.30
C ASN A 514 -1.43 -5.09 -16.76
N TYR A 515 -2.62 -5.65 -16.70
CA TYR A 515 -2.93 -6.81 -17.50
C TYR A 515 -3.81 -6.44 -18.69
N ASN A 516 -3.60 -7.15 -19.78
CA ASN A 516 -4.49 -7.17 -20.93
C ASN A 516 -5.04 -8.58 -21.09
N PHE A 517 -6.16 -8.71 -21.77
CA PHE A 517 -6.70 -10.02 -22.11
C PHE A 517 -7.30 -10.03 -23.51
N TYR A 518 -7.36 -11.23 -24.06
CA TYR A 518 -8.00 -11.51 -25.33
C TYR A 518 -8.72 -12.85 -25.25
N GLU A 519 -9.72 -13.05 -26.07
CA GLU A 519 -10.39 -14.33 -26.21
C GLU A 519 -9.84 -15.07 -27.43
N PHE A 520 -9.51 -16.35 -27.25
CA PHE A 520 -9.16 -17.25 -28.33
C PHE A 520 -9.78 -18.62 -28.09
N ASN A 521 -10.64 -19.07 -29.02
CA ASN A 521 -11.36 -20.34 -28.93
C ASN A 521 -12.13 -20.54 -27.60
N GLY A 522 -12.83 -19.50 -27.12
CA GLY A 522 -13.59 -19.54 -25.87
C GLY A 522 -12.74 -19.60 -24.60
N LYS A 523 -11.43 -19.32 -24.70
CA LYS A 523 -10.51 -19.21 -23.56
C LYS A 523 -9.93 -17.80 -23.50
N GLN A 524 -9.77 -17.29 -22.28
CA GLN A 524 -9.17 -15.99 -22.02
C GLN A 524 -7.65 -16.11 -21.89
N GLY A 525 -6.90 -15.48 -22.80
CA GLY A 525 -5.46 -15.28 -22.71
C GLY A 525 -5.14 -14.03 -21.90
N TRP A 526 -4.11 -14.10 -21.07
CA TRP A 526 -3.69 -13.01 -20.20
C TRP A 526 -2.32 -12.49 -20.62
N ILE A 527 -2.13 -11.19 -20.50
CA ILE A 527 -0.90 -10.49 -20.81
C ILE A 527 -0.57 -9.60 -19.61
N PHE A 528 0.66 -9.58 -19.15
CA PHE A 528 1.21 -8.59 -18.23
C PHE A 528 2.10 -7.63 -19.02
N THR A 529 1.93 -6.32 -18.84
CA THR A 529 2.68 -5.28 -19.55
C THR A 529 3.06 -4.13 -18.64
N THR A 530 4.17 -3.49 -18.94
CA THR A 530 4.62 -2.25 -18.30
C THR A 530 4.59 -1.10 -19.31
N ASP A 531 4.22 0.08 -18.86
CA ASP A 531 4.21 1.31 -19.64
C ASP A 531 4.48 2.49 -18.71
N PHE A 532 5.53 3.27 -18.98
CA PHE A 532 5.95 4.37 -18.12
C PHE A 532 6.07 5.70 -18.90
N GLU A 533 5.35 5.83 -20.03
CA GLU A 533 5.28 7.06 -20.81
C GLU A 533 4.84 8.27 -19.96
N GLY A 534 5.32 9.47 -20.31
CA GLY A 534 4.98 10.73 -19.63
C GLY A 534 5.68 10.92 -18.29
N GLY A 535 6.01 9.82 -17.62
CA GLY A 535 6.83 9.65 -16.44
C GLY A 535 6.49 10.54 -15.25
N PRO A 536 7.15 10.32 -14.10
CA PRO A 536 7.95 9.17 -13.71
C PRO A 536 7.10 7.99 -13.22
N GLY A 537 7.39 6.81 -13.78
CA GLY A 537 6.52 5.65 -13.70
C GLY A 537 7.07 4.33 -13.21
N SER A 538 8.34 4.08 -13.52
CA SER A 538 9.02 2.83 -13.17
C SER A 538 9.08 2.59 -11.66
N ARG A 539 8.93 3.66 -10.84
CA ARG A 539 8.78 3.59 -9.38
C ARG A 539 7.60 2.73 -8.89
N SER A 540 6.62 2.45 -9.75
CA SER A 540 5.51 1.54 -9.46
C SER A 540 5.87 0.07 -9.69
N LEU A 541 6.94 -0.21 -10.44
CA LEU A 541 7.45 -1.57 -10.75
C LEU A 541 8.65 -1.93 -9.88
N LEU A 542 9.55 -0.97 -9.65
CA LEU A 542 10.74 -1.19 -8.84
C LEU A 542 11.14 0.04 -8.02
N VAL A 543 11.90 -0.23 -6.96
CA VAL A 543 12.57 0.84 -6.21
C VAL A 543 13.77 1.33 -7.03
N CYS A 544 13.75 2.58 -7.48
CA CYS A 544 14.76 3.13 -8.39
C CYS A 544 14.88 4.66 -8.29
N CYS A 545 15.90 5.23 -8.92
CA CYS A 545 15.97 6.67 -9.17
C CYS A 545 15.18 7.01 -10.44
N ASP A 546 13.91 7.39 -10.28
CA ASP A 546 12.94 7.49 -11.38
C ASP A 546 12.83 8.92 -11.90
N GLU A 547 13.91 9.42 -12.49
CA GLU A 547 13.96 10.65 -13.29
C GLU A 547 14.83 10.40 -14.54
N PRO A 548 14.51 11.00 -15.71
CA PRO A 548 15.19 10.73 -16.98
C PRO A 548 16.72 10.84 -16.92
N ALA A 549 17.24 11.83 -16.19
CA ALA A 549 18.69 12.05 -16.03
C ALA A 549 19.42 10.94 -15.25
N TYR A 550 18.74 10.15 -14.41
CA TYR A 550 19.35 9.04 -13.66
C TYR A 550 19.45 7.77 -14.50
N LYS A 551 20.20 7.83 -15.60
CA LYS A 551 20.42 6.67 -16.46
C LYS A 551 21.28 5.61 -15.77
N ALA A 552 20.97 4.34 -16.03
CA ALA A 552 21.73 3.18 -15.54
C ALA A 552 21.60 2.00 -16.50
N LYS A 553 22.39 0.95 -16.26
CA LYS A 553 22.23 -0.34 -16.93
C LYS A 553 21.16 -1.17 -16.22
N PHE A 554 20.50 -2.07 -16.95
CA PHE A 554 19.51 -2.98 -16.41
C PHE A 554 19.84 -4.43 -16.80
N GLU A 555 19.88 -5.30 -15.80
CA GLU A 555 19.86 -6.75 -15.95
C GLU A 555 18.51 -7.25 -15.46
N ILE A 556 17.79 -7.95 -16.34
CA ILE A 556 16.39 -8.30 -16.09
C ILE A 556 16.24 -9.81 -16.15
N SER A 557 15.54 -10.35 -15.17
CA SER A 557 15.02 -11.71 -15.20
C SER A 557 13.54 -11.73 -14.81
N VAL A 558 12.77 -12.53 -15.54
CA VAL A 558 11.33 -12.63 -15.35
C VAL A 558 10.96 -14.08 -15.08
N ARG A 559 10.36 -14.34 -13.92
CA ARG A 559 9.76 -15.64 -13.60
C ARG A 559 8.29 -15.59 -14.00
N HIS A 560 7.90 -16.32 -15.04
CA HIS A 560 6.56 -16.28 -15.64
C HIS A 560 5.95 -17.68 -15.79
N PRO A 561 4.64 -17.82 -16.05
CA PRO A 561 4.04 -19.09 -16.46
C PRO A 561 4.78 -19.71 -17.65
N ALA A 562 5.08 -21.00 -17.58
CA ALA A 562 5.92 -21.70 -18.57
C ALA A 562 5.30 -21.82 -19.98
N ASP A 563 3.99 -21.59 -20.09
CA ASP A 563 3.23 -21.56 -21.33
C ASP A 563 3.21 -20.18 -22.01
N MET A 564 3.79 -19.16 -21.37
CA MET A 564 3.87 -17.80 -21.88
C MET A 564 5.31 -17.44 -22.31
N THR A 565 5.42 -16.43 -23.17
CA THR A 565 6.68 -15.81 -23.57
C THR A 565 6.89 -14.54 -22.75
N ALA A 566 8.09 -14.35 -22.20
CA ALA A 566 8.53 -13.09 -21.63
C ALA A 566 9.41 -12.32 -22.62
N LEU A 567 9.11 -11.03 -22.78
CA LEU A 567 9.82 -10.07 -23.60
C LEU A 567 10.31 -8.91 -22.72
N SER A 568 11.47 -8.35 -23.05
CA SER A 568 12.02 -7.15 -22.41
C SER A 568 12.87 -6.36 -23.41
N ASN A 569 13.50 -5.26 -22.97
CA ASN A 569 14.30 -4.35 -23.79
C ASN A 569 15.40 -5.08 -24.59
N MET A 570 16.09 -6.01 -23.96
CA MET A 570 17.22 -6.75 -24.55
C MET A 570 16.81 -8.13 -25.07
N ILE A 571 17.66 -8.76 -25.89
CA ILE A 571 17.44 -10.15 -26.33
C ILE A 571 17.58 -11.12 -25.15
N ASN A 572 16.80 -12.20 -25.14
CA ASN A 572 16.90 -13.20 -24.09
C ASN A 572 18.20 -14.01 -24.20
N THR A 573 18.74 -14.43 -23.05
CA THR A 573 19.91 -15.33 -22.95
C THR A 573 19.51 -16.78 -22.73
N GLY A 574 18.21 -17.03 -22.49
CA GLY A 574 17.63 -18.35 -22.35
C GLY A 574 16.42 -18.37 -21.42
N THR A 575 15.69 -19.49 -21.45
CA THR A 575 14.54 -19.75 -20.60
C THR A 575 14.71 -21.09 -19.90
N VAL A 576 14.61 -21.09 -18.57
CA VAL A 576 14.71 -22.30 -17.74
C VAL A 576 13.32 -22.66 -17.21
N VAL A 577 12.76 -23.76 -17.70
CA VAL A 577 11.44 -24.26 -17.28
C VAL A 577 11.55 -25.09 -16.01
N SER A 578 10.72 -24.79 -15.03
CA SER A 578 10.61 -25.49 -13.75
C SER A 578 9.42 -26.48 -13.77
N LYS A 579 9.49 -27.51 -12.92
CA LYS A 579 8.45 -28.58 -12.85
C LYS A 579 7.11 -28.11 -12.28
N ASP A 580 7.07 -26.93 -11.67
CA ASP A 580 5.91 -26.33 -11.01
C ASP A 580 5.04 -25.46 -11.96
N GLY A 581 5.31 -25.50 -13.27
CA GLY A 581 4.59 -24.73 -14.28
C GLY A 581 5.12 -23.30 -14.46
N TRP A 582 6.25 -22.97 -13.85
CA TRP A 582 6.91 -21.68 -14.01
C TRP A 582 8.15 -21.80 -14.91
N ALA A 583 8.56 -20.71 -15.54
CA ALA A 583 9.82 -20.57 -16.25
C ALA A 583 10.51 -19.28 -15.82
N VAL A 584 11.84 -19.24 -15.92
CA VAL A 584 12.63 -18.01 -15.74
C VAL A 584 13.30 -17.68 -17.06
N THR A 585 12.98 -16.52 -17.61
CA THR A 585 13.65 -15.97 -18.79
C THR A 585 14.58 -14.85 -18.36
N SER A 586 15.85 -14.95 -18.77
CA SER A 586 16.89 -13.93 -18.50
C SER A 586 17.20 -13.16 -19.76
N PHE A 587 17.55 -11.88 -19.62
CA PHE A 587 17.87 -10.98 -20.73
C PHE A 587 19.31 -10.50 -20.63
N GLN A 588 19.89 -10.10 -21.77
CA GLN A 588 21.21 -9.43 -21.76
C GLN A 588 21.14 -8.10 -21.00
N GLN A 589 22.27 -7.66 -20.45
CA GLN A 589 22.38 -6.35 -19.82
C GLN A 589 22.16 -5.23 -20.85
N SER A 590 21.35 -4.23 -20.50
CA SER A 590 21.12 -3.06 -21.36
C SER A 590 22.33 -2.13 -21.43
N PRO A 591 22.42 -1.26 -22.46
CA PRO A 591 23.16 -0.01 -22.37
C PRO A 591 22.64 0.89 -21.24
N VAL A 592 23.35 2.01 -21.01
CA VAL A 592 22.92 3.03 -20.04
C VAL A 592 21.66 3.73 -20.58
N MET A 593 20.53 3.57 -19.88
CA MET A 593 19.23 4.09 -20.29
C MET A 593 18.44 4.65 -19.12
N SER A 594 17.44 5.49 -19.41
CA SER A 594 16.53 6.04 -18.40
C SER A 594 15.53 5.00 -17.92
N SER A 595 15.08 5.11 -16.66
CA SER A 595 14.20 4.13 -16.03
C SER A 595 12.81 4.02 -16.69
N TYR A 596 12.32 5.09 -17.32
CA TYR A 596 11.01 5.12 -17.98
C TYR A 596 10.95 4.22 -19.23
N LEU A 597 12.10 3.85 -19.81
CA LEU A 597 12.18 2.99 -20.99
C LEU A 597 12.14 1.49 -20.64
N LEU A 598 12.20 1.15 -19.35
CA LEU A 598 12.17 -0.23 -18.89
C LEU A 598 10.85 -0.90 -19.28
N ALA A 599 10.95 -2.02 -19.99
CA ALA A 599 9.80 -2.76 -20.48
C ALA A 599 9.84 -4.25 -20.14
N ILE A 600 8.71 -4.77 -19.67
CA ILE A 600 8.46 -6.20 -19.49
C ILE A 600 7.07 -6.51 -20.04
N CYS A 601 7.00 -7.49 -20.93
CA CYS A 601 5.75 -7.98 -21.49
C CYS A 601 5.70 -9.52 -21.41
N VAL A 602 4.68 -10.08 -20.78
CA VAL A 602 4.52 -11.53 -20.58
C VAL A 602 3.16 -11.97 -21.07
N GLY A 603 3.10 -12.93 -22.00
CA GLY A 603 1.84 -13.43 -22.54
C GLY A 603 2.03 -14.49 -23.61
N HIS A 604 0.93 -14.95 -24.20
CA HIS A 604 0.93 -15.94 -25.28
C HIS A 604 1.12 -15.26 -26.65
N PHE A 605 2.37 -15.00 -27.01
CA PHE A 605 2.72 -14.29 -28.23
C PHE A 605 3.19 -15.18 -29.37
N ALA A 606 2.89 -14.74 -30.60
CA ALA A 606 3.52 -15.18 -31.84
C ALA A 606 4.16 -13.98 -32.53
N SER A 607 5.12 -14.20 -33.43
CA SER A 607 5.84 -13.11 -34.08
C SER A 607 6.21 -13.39 -35.52
N LEU A 608 6.29 -12.32 -36.30
CA LEU A 608 7.03 -12.26 -37.57
C LEU A 608 8.41 -11.64 -37.33
N SER A 609 9.39 -11.96 -38.17
CA SER A 609 10.75 -11.44 -38.04
C SER A 609 11.39 -11.14 -39.38
N ALA A 610 12.21 -10.09 -39.44
CA ALA A 610 13.05 -9.75 -40.57
C ALA A 610 14.42 -9.24 -40.09
N VAL A 611 15.39 -9.15 -41.00
CA VAL A 611 16.67 -8.49 -40.75
C VAL A 611 16.74 -7.28 -41.66
N SER A 612 16.98 -6.11 -41.09
CA SER A 612 17.12 -4.85 -41.84
C SER A 612 18.36 -4.88 -42.74
N GLU A 613 18.47 -3.97 -43.72
CA GLU A 613 19.67 -3.86 -44.55
C GLU A 613 20.93 -3.51 -43.73
N SER A 614 20.73 -2.80 -42.62
CA SER A 614 21.73 -2.47 -41.61
C SER A 614 22.08 -3.63 -40.67
N GLY A 615 21.45 -4.80 -40.83
CA GLY A 615 21.79 -6.02 -40.08
C GLY A 615 21.09 -6.17 -38.72
N VAL A 616 20.06 -5.37 -38.44
CA VAL A 616 19.30 -5.40 -37.18
C VAL A 616 18.18 -6.43 -37.28
N LEU A 617 18.07 -7.32 -36.28
CA LEU A 617 16.92 -8.21 -36.14
C LEU A 617 15.70 -7.42 -35.69
N VAL A 618 14.68 -7.32 -36.56
CA VAL A 618 13.38 -6.73 -36.22
C VAL A 618 12.33 -7.82 -36.05
N ARG A 619 11.49 -7.71 -35.02
CA ARG A 619 10.41 -8.67 -34.76
C ARG A 619 9.12 -7.97 -34.39
N ALA A 620 8.03 -8.40 -35.00
CA ALA A 620 6.69 -7.89 -34.73
C ALA A 620 5.87 -8.98 -34.04
N PHE A 621 5.63 -8.80 -32.74
CA PHE A 621 4.85 -9.69 -31.89
C PHE A 621 3.39 -9.24 -31.81
N SER A 622 2.49 -10.21 -31.71
CA SER A 622 1.11 -10.00 -31.27
C SER A 622 0.60 -11.25 -30.57
N TRP A 623 -0.63 -11.20 -30.04
CA TRP A 623 -1.21 -12.40 -29.43
C TRP A 623 -1.41 -13.49 -30.49
N THR A 624 -1.23 -14.74 -30.06
CA THR A 624 -1.20 -15.91 -30.95
C THR A 624 -2.38 -15.93 -31.93
N GLY A 625 -2.09 -15.97 -33.23
CA GLY A 625 -3.06 -16.03 -34.33
C GLY A 625 -3.31 -14.69 -35.04
N MET A 626 -2.78 -13.57 -34.52
CA MET A 626 -2.91 -12.24 -35.12
C MET A 626 -1.62 -11.70 -35.72
N GLU A 627 -0.50 -12.42 -35.65
CA GLU A 627 0.83 -11.95 -36.06
C GLU A 627 0.90 -11.58 -37.54
N LYS A 628 0.07 -12.22 -38.38
CA LYS A 628 -0.05 -11.91 -39.81
C LYS A 628 -0.41 -10.43 -40.09
N TYR A 629 -1.12 -9.78 -39.17
CA TYR A 629 -1.54 -8.38 -39.31
C TYR A 629 -0.41 -7.39 -38.99
N ALA A 630 0.73 -7.87 -38.50
CA ALA A 630 1.89 -7.04 -38.19
C ALA A 630 2.96 -7.03 -39.32
N ASP A 631 2.73 -7.73 -40.43
CA ASP A 631 3.68 -7.82 -41.55
C ASP A 631 4.02 -6.45 -42.17
N PHE A 632 3.02 -5.59 -42.33
CA PHE A 632 3.23 -4.23 -42.82
C PHE A 632 4.14 -3.44 -41.87
N SER A 633 3.83 -3.44 -40.58
CA SER A 633 4.61 -2.75 -39.55
C SER A 633 6.04 -3.28 -39.46
N LEU A 634 6.24 -4.59 -39.61
CA LEU A 634 7.59 -5.19 -39.65
C LEU A 634 8.45 -4.60 -40.79
N LYS A 635 7.86 -4.36 -41.96
CA LYS A 635 8.55 -3.70 -43.09
C LYS A 635 8.89 -2.25 -42.77
N VAL A 636 7.95 -1.52 -42.17
CA VAL A 636 8.18 -0.12 -41.74
C VAL A 636 9.29 -0.04 -40.70
N MET A 637 9.31 -0.94 -39.72
CA MET A 637 10.36 -1.00 -38.72
C MET A 637 11.73 -1.20 -39.37
N ALA A 638 11.88 -2.19 -40.25
CA ALA A 638 13.15 -2.46 -40.93
C ALA A 638 13.63 -1.24 -41.74
N GLY A 639 12.74 -0.67 -42.56
CA GLY A 639 13.08 0.49 -43.41
C GLY A 639 13.39 1.76 -42.61
N ALA A 640 12.65 2.04 -41.53
CA ALA A 640 12.91 3.17 -40.66
C ALA A 640 14.26 3.03 -39.92
N VAL A 641 14.60 1.83 -39.44
CA VAL A 641 15.93 1.55 -38.85
C VAL A 641 17.04 1.80 -39.88
N ASP A 642 16.86 1.34 -41.12
CA ASP A 642 17.83 1.54 -42.20
C ASP A 642 18.01 3.01 -42.56
N TYR A 643 16.90 3.76 -42.64
CA TYR A 643 16.93 5.20 -42.88
C TYR A 643 17.70 5.93 -41.78
N MET A 644 17.35 5.70 -40.51
CA MET A 644 17.98 6.37 -39.36
C MET A 644 19.48 6.06 -39.31
N THR A 645 19.85 4.79 -39.50
CA THR A 645 21.25 4.35 -39.54
C THR A 645 22.04 5.07 -40.64
N LYS A 646 21.50 5.11 -41.87
CA LYS A 646 22.17 5.74 -43.02
C LYS A 646 22.25 7.27 -42.88
N TYR A 647 21.18 7.89 -42.41
CA TYR A 647 21.07 9.34 -42.29
C TYR A 647 22.03 9.89 -41.23
N PHE A 648 22.00 9.32 -40.02
CA PHE A 648 22.84 9.76 -38.90
C PHE A 648 24.25 9.17 -38.94
N LYS A 649 24.50 8.19 -39.82
CA LYS A 649 25.77 7.43 -39.87
C LYS A 649 26.12 6.85 -38.50
N TYR A 650 25.11 6.32 -37.83
CA TYR A 650 25.20 5.75 -36.49
C TYR A 650 24.35 4.49 -36.45
N ASP A 651 24.99 3.35 -36.23
CA ASP A 651 24.33 2.05 -36.20
C ASP A 651 23.35 1.94 -35.02
N PHE A 652 22.25 1.23 -35.23
CA PHE A 652 21.31 0.94 -34.16
C PHE A 652 22.03 0.18 -33.02
N PRO A 653 21.94 0.66 -31.77
CA PRO A 653 22.86 0.23 -30.70
C PRO A 653 22.51 -1.12 -30.06
N LEU A 654 21.33 -1.68 -30.32
CA LEU A 654 20.89 -2.96 -29.74
C LEU A 654 20.91 -4.09 -30.77
N SER A 655 20.99 -5.33 -30.30
CA SER A 655 21.00 -6.51 -31.19
C SER A 655 19.65 -6.82 -31.85
N LYS A 656 18.57 -6.20 -31.36
CA LYS A 656 17.20 -6.41 -31.83
C LYS A 656 16.32 -5.20 -31.59
N LEU A 657 15.27 -5.07 -32.38
CA LEU A 657 14.13 -4.19 -32.12
C LEU A 657 12.84 -5.00 -32.22
N ASP A 658 12.13 -5.09 -31.10
CA ASP A 658 10.83 -5.74 -31.05
C ASP A 658 9.72 -4.70 -31.03
N MET A 659 8.58 -5.04 -31.60
CA MET A 659 7.32 -4.32 -31.44
C MET A 659 6.26 -5.31 -30.98
N VAL A 660 5.42 -4.94 -30.00
CA VAL A 660 4.33 -5.78 -29.50
C VAL A 660 3.00 -5.04 -29.65
N ALA A 661 2.14 -5.56 -30.52
CA ALA A 661 0.78 -5.08 -30.67
C ALA A 661 -0.12 -5.68 -29.58
N LEU A 662 -0.66 -4.81 -28.72
CA LEU A 662 -1.47 -5.20 -27.57
C LEU A 662 -2.98 -5.00 -27.85
N PRO A 663 -3.84 -5.94 -27.40
CA PRO A 663 -5.30 -5.85 -27.63
C PRO A 663 -5.94 -4.70 -26.84
N GLN A 664 -5.33 -4.39 -25.70
CA GLN A 664 -5.65 -3.27 -24.82
C GLN A 664 -4.31 -2.62 -24.50
N HIS A 665 -4.22 -1.30 -24.62
CA HIS A 665 -3.02 -0.50 -24.32
C HIS A 665 -3.47 0.77 -23.60
N ALA A 666 -2.57 1.36 -22.81
CA ALA A 666 -2.87 2.48 -21.93
C ALA A 666 -3.34 3.71 -22.69
N ASP A 667 -2.62 4.02 -23.76
CA ASP A 667 -3.00 5.04 -24.71
C ASP A 667 -3.50 4.46 -26.05
N THR A 668 -4.02 5.34 -26.90
CA THR A 668 -4.32 5.08 -28.30
C THR A 668 -3.07 5.00 -29.18
N GLY A 669 -1.91 5.49 -28.72
CA GLY A 669 -0.63 5.44 -29.42
C GLY A 669 0.19 4.18 -29.18
N ALA A 670 1.48 4.41 -29.00
CA ALA A 670 2.52 3.43 -28.70
C ALA A 670 3.60 4.12 -27.84
N MET A 671 4.41 3.31 -27.19
CA MET A 671 5.47 3.73 -26.28
C MET A 671 6.82 3.21 -26.76
N GLU A 672 7.84 4.07 -26.75
CA GLU A 672 9.09 3.87 -27.44
C GLU A 672 10.10 2.94 -26.75
N ASN A 673 9.72 2.31 -25.62
CA ASN A 673 10.59 1.50 -24.76
C ASN A 673 11.77 0.85 -25.50
N TRP A 674 13.01 1.23 -25.13
CA TRP A 674 14.21 0.93 -25.94
C TRP A 674 14.36 -0.55 -26.28
N GLY A 675 14.26 -0.88 -27.56
CA GLY A 675 14.34 -2.25 -28.08
C GLY A 675 13.06 -3.09 -27.97
N LEU A 676 11.99 -2.62 -27.31
CA LEU A 676 10.69 -3.30 -27.16
C LEU A 676 9.52 -2.31 -27.23
N ILE A 677 9.20 -1.81 -28.42
CA ILE A 677 8.07 -0.91 -28.65
C ILE A 677 6.77 -1.62 -28.25
N LEU A 678 5.94 -0.97 -27.43
CA LEU A 678 4.63 -1.50 -27.01
C LEU A 678 3.55 -0.56 -27.52
N GLY A 679 2.44 -1.06 -28.04
CA GLY A 679 1.39 -0.15 -28.46
C GLY A 679 0.07 -0.79 -28.77
N ASN A 680 -0.92 0.05 -29.01
CA ASN A 680 -2.26 -0.38 -29.35
C ASN A 680 -2.28 -1.10 -30.70
N TYR A 681 -2.96 -2.24 -30.79
CA TYR A 681 -3.05 -2.98 -32.04
C TYR A 681 -3.59 -2.15 -33.22
N LYS A 682 -4.45 -1.16 -32.97
CA LYS A 682 -5.00 -0.25 -34.01
C LYS A 682 -3.97 0.71 -34.61
N SER A 683 -2.84 0.87 -33.93
CA SER A 683 -1.73 1.75 -34.29
C SER A 683 -0.53 0.97 -34.79
N LEU A 684 -0.48 -0.34 -34.54
CA LEU A 684 0.66 -1.21 -34.87
C LEU A 684 0.33 -2.37 -35.82
N MET A 685 -0.93 -2.63 -36.16
CA MET A 685 -1.34 -3.70 -37.07
C MET A 685 -2.36 -3.22 -38.10
N VAL A 686 -2.37 -3.87 -39.27
CA VAL A 686 -3.32 -3.61 -40.35
C VAL A 686 -3.83 -4.92 -40.97
N ASP A 687 -5.10 -4.92 -41.35
CA ASP A 687 -5.67 -5.97 -42.20
C ASP A 687 -5.70 -5.47 -43.65
N MET A 688 -4.80 -6.00 -44.48
CA MET A 688 -4.63 -5.54 -45.86
C MET A 688 -5.87 -5.75 -46.75
N ASP A 689 -6.81 -6.62 -46.35
CA ASP A 689 -8.05 -6.85 -47.10
C ASP A 689 -9.10 -5.74 -46.86
N TYR A 690 -8.97 -4.99 -45.76
CA TYR A 690 -9.99 -4.02 -45.31
C TYR A 690 -9.45 -2.62 -44.99
N VAL A 691 -8.13 -2.45 -44.93
CA VAL A 691 -7.50 -1.19 -44.54
C VAL A 691 -7.77 -0.08 -45.56
N ASP A 692 -8.11 1.12 -45.06
CA ASP A 692 -8.17 2.33 -45.88
C ASP A 692 -6.82 3.06 -45.88
N ALA A 693 -6.64 4.00 -46.82
CA ALA A 693 -5.39 4.73 -46.96
C ALA A 693 -4.99 5.52 -45.70
N ASN A 694 -5.97 6.01 -44.93
CA ASN A 694 -5.71 6.78 -43.71
C ASN A 694 -5.18 5.87 -42.60
N ALA A 695 -5.84 4.74 -42.36
CA ALA A 695 -5.40 3.74 -41.38
C ALA A 695 -4.02 3.18 -41.73
N LEU A 696 -3.75 2.92 -43.01
CA LEU A 696 -2.44 2.46 -43.47
C LEU A 696 -1.35 3.50 -43.21
N GLY A 697 -1.59 4.77 -43.58
CA GLY A 697 -0.67 5.88 -43.33
C GLY A 697 -0.46 6.13 -41.83
N ARG A 698 -1.51 6.04 -41.02
CA ARG A 698 -1.42 6.17 -39.55
C ARG A 698 -0.53 5.10 -38.94
N VAL A 699 -0.71 3.83 -39.30
CA VAL A 699 0.16 2.76 -38.77
C VAL A 699 1.59 2.95 -39.24
N ALA A 700 1.81 3.34 -40.50
CA ALA A 700 3.15 3.59 -41.01
C ALA A 700 3.88 4.72 -40.26
N ILE A 701 3.20 5.86 -40.03
CA ILE A 701 3.83 6.99 -39.34
C ILE A 701 4.08 6.71 -37.87
N VAL A 702 3.14 6.05 -37.16
CA VAL A 702 3.32 5.67 -35.74
C VAL A 702 4.48 4.70 -35.60
N VAL A 703 4.52 3.63 -36.39
CA VAL A 703 5.62 2.66 -36.33
C VAL A 703 6.96 3.32 -36.63
N ALA A 704 7.02 4.23 -37.61
CA ALA A 704 8.24 4.99 -37.88
C ALA A 704 8.62 5.95 -36.73
N HIS A 705 7.64 6.60 -36.09
CA HIS A 705 7.83 7.47 -34.92
C HIS A 705 8.50 6.74 -33.77
N GLU A 706 7.98 5.57 -33.40
CA GLU A 706 8.55 4.74 -32.33
C GLU A 706 9.98 4.24 -32.65
N VAL A 707 10.26 3.97 -33.92
CA VAL A 707 11.60 3.57 -34.36
C VAL A 707 12.59 4.75 -34.29
N VAL A 708 12.15 5.97 -34.57
CA VAL A 708 13.00 7.16 -34.47
C VAL A 708 13.35 7.45 -33.00
N HIS A 709 12.42 7.21 -32.08
CA HIS A 709 12.66 7.39 -30.65
C HIS A 709 13.86 6.59 -30.11
N GLN A 710 14.20 5.47 -30.76
CA GLN A 710 15.38 4.68 -30.44
C GLN A 710 16.70 5.49 -30.54
N TRP A 711 16.71 6.60 -31.30
CA TRP A 711 17.76 7.61 -31.29
C TRP A 711 17.38 8.83 -30.43
N PHE A 712 16.15 9.34 -30.55
CA PHE A 712 15.68 10.57 -29.90
C PHE A 712 14.58 10.27 -28.86
N GLY A 713 15.00 10.08 -27.63
CA GLY A 713 14.20 9.53 -26.55
C GLY A 713 15.06 8.57 -25.75
N ASP A 714 15.65 7.60 -26.44
CA ASP A 714 16.35 6.49 -25.81
C ASP A 714 17.87 6.74 -25.69
N LEU A 715 18.53 6.81 -26.85
CA LEU A 715 19.96 7.05 -26.94
C LEU A 715 20.30 8.45 -26.41
N VAL A 716 19.65 9.48 -26.98
CA VAL A 716 19.68 10.86 -26.49
C VAL A 716 18.34 11.15 -25.82
N THR A 717 18.39 11.40 -24.50
CA THR A 717 17.19 11.68 -23.69
C THR A 717 17.31 13.09 -23.12
N LEU A 718 16.18 13.78 -23.03
CA LEU A 718 16.02 14.99 -22.22
C LEU A 718 16.59 14.84 -20.78
N ASP A 719 17.03 15.94 -20.19
CA ASP A 719 17.43 15.98 -18.78
C ASP A 719 16.20 15.95 -17.85
N TRP A 720 15.14 16.66 -18.23
CA TRP A 720 13.88 16.72 -17.50
C TRP A 720 12.67 16.94 -18.41
N TRP A 721 11.49 16.51 -17.96
CA TRP A 721 10.24 16.47 -18.73
C TRP A 721 9.79 17.81 -19.31
N SER A 722 10.29 18.94 -18.81
CA SER A 722 10.04 20.25 -19.43
C SER A 722 10.56 20.35 -20.88
N ASP A 723 11.54 19.52 -21.24
CA ASP A 723 12.18 19.49 -22.55
C ASP A 723 11.69 18.29 -23.40
N ILE A 724 10.50 17.75 -23.12
CA ILE A 724 9.91 16.60 -23.83
C ILE A 724 9.83 16.76 -25.36
N PHE A 725 9.80 18.01 -25.85
CA PHE A 725 9.85 18.28 -27.28
C PHE A 725 11.13 17.75 -27.97
N LEU A 726 12.24 17.56 -27.23
CA LEU A 726 13.47 16.96 -27.76
C LEU A 726 13.28 15.49 -28.12
N ASN A 727 12.37 14.79 -27.44
CA ASN A 727 11.99 13.43 -27.79
C ASN A 727 10.92 13.48 -28.89
N GLU A 728 9.73 14.03 -28.56
CA GLU A 728 8.55 13.97 -29.43
C GLU A 728 8.67 14.75 -30.73
N GLY A 729 9.26 15.95 -30.67
CA GLY A 729 9.41 16.82 -31.84
C GLY A 729 10.35 16.22 -32.88
N PHE A 730 11.42 15.55 -32.42
CA PHE A 730 12.36 14.87 -33.31
C PHE A 730 11.81 13.57 -33.85
N ALA A 731 11.15 12.76 -33.02
CA ALA A 731 10.44 11.57 -33.48
C ALA A 731 9.43 11.91 -34.59
N GLN A 732 8.60 12.93 -34.36
CA GLN A 732 7.60 13.39 -35.32
C GLN A 732 8.22 13.90 -36.64
N TYR A 733 9.37 14.56 -36.56
CA TYR A 733 10.03 15.12 -37.74
C TYR A 733 10.63 14.02 -38.64
N TRP A 734 11.38 13.08 -38.07
CA TRP A 734 12.06 12.04 -38.85
C TRP A 734 11.18 10.85 -39.22
N SER A 735 10.06 10.62 -38.53
CA SER A 735 9.13 9.52 -38.83
C SER A 735 8.61 9.57 -40.27
N HIS A 736 8.33 10.78 -40.78
CA HIS A 736 7.92 11.00 -42.16
C HIS A 736 8.96 10.47 -43.15
N TYR A 737 10.25 10.78 -42.91
CA TYR A 737 11.32 10.33 -43.79
C TYR A 737 11.60 8.84 -43.69
N GLY A 738 11.51 8.25 -42.49
CA GLY A 738 11.64 6.79 -42.31
C GLY A 738 10.53 6.01 -43.02
N MET A 739 9.29 6.51 -42.92
CA MET A 739 8.15 5.97 -43.67
C MET A 739 8.36 6.10 -45.19
N THR A 740 8.73 7.29 -45.67
CA THR A 740 8.97 7.55 -47.09
C THR A 740 10.12 6.70 -47.66
N TYR A 741 11.18 6.48 -46.88
CA TYR A 741 12.28 5.62 -47.27
C TYR A 741 11.82 4.16 -47.47
N THR A 742 10.89 3.69 -46.64
CA THR A 742 10.33 2.33 -46.72
C THR A 742 9.42 2.16 -47.94
N PHE A 743 8.58 3.17 -48.22
CA PHE A 743 7.61 3.15 -49.32
C PHE A 743 7.78 4.36 -50.25
N PRO A 744 8.83 4.39 -51.08
CA PRO A 744 9.12 5.52 -51.96
C PRO A 744 8.02 5.79 -52.99
N GLU A 745 7.22 4.77 -53.34
CA GLU A 745 6.07 4.90 -54.24
C GLU A 745 4.96 5.80 -53.68
N GLN A 746 4.93 6.01 -52.36
CA GLN A 746 3.92 6.83 -51.70
C GLN A 746 4.28 8.32 -51.64
N VAL A 747 5.50 8.72 -52.03
CA VAL A 747 5.99 10.13 -52.01
C VAL A 747 5.05 11.08 -52.77
N GLY A 748 4.42 10.62 -53.84
CA GLY A 748 3.53 11.46 -54.66
C GLY A 748 2.12 11.63 -54.09
N TYR A 749 1.78 10.93 -53.00
CA TYR A 749 0.45 10.90 -52.39
C TYR A 749 0.42 11.46 -50.96
N MET A 750 1.59 11.68 -50.35
CA MET A 750 1.81 12.37 -49.08
C MET A 750 2.13 13.84 -49.33
#